data_AF-A0A2E0Z5J6-F1
#
_entry.id   AF-A0A2E0Z5J6-F1
#
_cell.length_a   1.000
_cell.length_b   1.000
_cell.length_c   1.000
_cell.angle_alpha   90.00
_cell.angle_beta   90.00
_cell.angle_gamma   90.00
#
_symmetry.space_group_name_H-M   'P 1'
#
loop_
_entity.id
_entity.type
_entity.pdbx_description
1 polymer ?
#
loop_
_entity_poly.entity_id
_entity_poly.type
_entity_poly.pdbx_seq_one_letter_code
_entity_poly.pdbx_strand_id
1 'polypeptide(L)'
;MTDFAAAQKTIDDFTARFGSEARAYLDLAQHAALPLALTPDLLYLIWFDFRTDEQGKPLKIPWVAVADLLLSHLCQEISSETYALDDGVRHLLLQQMVQDGRFGMARVQRLAAFLDQYAERQLHSDNPYTQEAGQAQRLTAYAYANPQQLVAYLSQLYEKRLPQSQMIRYATLLETLQVPVIEWDHADAATQQTFRQAQAAGRSLAEWARGDVDTAVAQLREQFGRGVIIGDTAVALPDDVQQALSGEPAGEAAATDLPAFFNDFVDRIMFDVSSRLEAALRAVGAWQQDPGREQLMLITGQRGSSKTNLAVNFVKQVRQQSTEFGILPQTVGAYHFCMADRPETLDARLFVRSVQQQLSERYPRFRDTKAQNTADDPNLPWDLWLEKQLIDPLRPMVGGSAAVQSMTESIGPSQEDLLIVVDDVDAATQHKTPERILDVCLRLVAELPGLRLLLTTEMSTAVRDTLESLSYASFTLDIVYRNFDLRIQEAPTKQPAREVEVLASPAGVSTSPFVITHDDDLVRRINGEMSKVTPETPRQPIGADLFRTFIAEETRELLRSSMAQVQQAGERLRLRLFLPDEAYVSLPWEWLYEEGAGFWVQQPDVSLVRYRQQTAVFRTRANPQPIHVLVASAMPTTERPFPAEEMVAQLEQYPIAESGRIALTTMQNTSLGRLRDTLVRESVHVLHLAVAIEYDGKQPLLVMENETGLAKRMATKDLIKLAQESELALLVLTAVHEDQWTAVLQTADELVAGGIPAVVALPALLPAQLMAQGVATLLDQLADGAWLDTAAAAARQAMSALREGEVAGVDLVLFTSTPHGNIWRSEVTAVDLYEALADGFTLADLRDLCFELRVDFENLTGEGRRGQMVSLVRQMQQQDQLQALAMAMLDARPNTNFAYRQQATVDETAVPAELLDRQTLLRVMNDQFNLEEIRVLCFALEVNYDELRGETKKSKVIDLIELLERRQALPRLVTAVLRQRPNLGGQFQTSQEEPAADPVEIFRILVDQFSFDDLRDLIFEMGVNEEDLGGTSHQAKAREFVLWIQRNGRLPELVQAIQRTRGILAPSEEQSQSNIDIDVGEDTVTFGDVDLPIQEDYGTSPAPPSRKDVRQEGTAQAINQALLDYFNHDELKTVSFEMRIDYDNLAGEGKEEKVRALVEQVQQQNRLSELTQHIQNERPNADLGGFGEAK
;
A
#
# COMPACT_ATOMS: atom_id res chain seq x y z
N MET A 1 41.04 -13.42 20.16
CA MET A 1 42.13 -12.58 20.73
C MET A 1 42.20 -11.21 20.09
N THR A 2 41.92 -11.07 18.79
CA THR A 2 41.88 -9.78 18.08
C THR A 2 40.84 -8.81 18.65
N ASP A 3 39.63 -9.29 18.95
CA ASP A 3 38.50 -8.40 19.28
C ASP A 3 38.63 -7.77 20.68
N PHE A 4 39.10 -8.54 21.66
CA PHE A 4 39.41 -8.04 23.02
C PHE A 4 40.47 -6.93 23.02
N ALA A 5 41.46 -6.99 22.12
CA ALA A 5 42.48 -5.96 22.01
C ALA A 5 41.93 -4.67 21.37
N ALA A 6 40.97 -4.79 20.45
CA ALA A 6 40.24 -3.65 19.90
C ALA A 6 39.34 -3.01 20.97
N ALA A 7 38.52 -3.81 21.67
CA ALA A 7 37.63 -3.34 22.72
C ALA A 7 38.38 -2.62 23.87
N GLN A 8 39.50 -3.18 24.34
CA GLN A 8 40.33 -2.52 25.37
C GLN A 8 40.85 -1.16 24.86
N LYS A 9 41.31 -1.09 23.60
CA LYS A 9 41.78 0.16 23.00
C LYS A 9 40.66 1.20 22.94
N THR A 10 39.43 0.84 22.55
CA THR A 10 38.30 1.79 22.50
C THR A 10 37.98 2.34 23.90
N ILE A 11 38.04 1.52 24.95
CA ILE A 11 37.87 1.95 26.35
C ILE A 11 39.02 2.88 26.79
N ASP A 12 40.26 2.57 26.42
CA ASP A 12 41.43 3.41 26.73
C ASP A 12 41.34 4.77 26.01
N ASP A 13 40.98 4.78 24.71
CA ASP A 13 40.80 5.98 23.89
C ASP A 13 39.65 6.87 24.41
N PHE A 14 38.55 6.27 24.91
CA PHE A 14 37.47 7.00 25.60
C PHE A 14 37.96 7.62 26.91
N THR A 15 38.52 6.82 27.81
CA THR A 15 38.90 7.27 29.16
C THR A 15 40.04 8.29 29.15
N ALA A 16 40.97 8.22 28.20
CA ALA A 16 42.07 9.17 28.04
C ALA A 16 41.63 10.63 27.88
N ARG A 17 40.42 10.87 27.34
CA ARG A 17 39.85 12.21 27.11
C ARG A 17 39.56 12.98 28.40
N PHE A 18 39.36 12.29 29.53
CA PHE A 18 38.89 12.87 30.79
C PHE A 18 39.98 13.04 31.86
N GLY A 19 41.25 12.73 31.54
CA GLY A 19 42.40 13.03 32.38
C GLY A 19 42.28 12.51 33.82
N SER A 20 42.24 13.41 34.80
CA SER A 20 42.11 13.04 36.23
C SER A 20 40.75 12.43 36.60
N GLU A 21 39.73 12.59 35.77
CA GLU A 21 38.38 12.05 36.00
C GLU A 21 38.14 10.72 35.28
N ALA A 22 39.10 10.24 34.47
CA ALA A 22 39.02 9.01 33.66
C ALA A 22 38.46 7.79 34.41
N ARG A 23 38.81 7.60 35.69
CA ARG A 23 38.29 6.49 36.51
C ARG A 23 36.79 6.60 36.81
N ALA A 24 36.26 7.81 36.97
CA ALA A 24 34.85 8.03 37.26
C ALA A 24 33.97 7.79 36.01
N TYR A 25 34.49 8.13 34.83
CA TYR A 25 33.87 7.79 33.54
C TYR A 25 33.92 6.28 33.27
N LEU A 26 35.06 5.62 33.56
CA LEU A 26 35.16 4.16 33.50
C LEU A 26 34.21 3.47 34.47
N ASP A 27 34.07 3.98 35.69
CA ASP A 27 33.13 3.45 36.68
C ASP A 27 31.68 3.56 36.16
N LEU A 28 31.27 4.67 35.54
CA LEU A 28 29.93 4.76 34.91
C LEU A 28 29.76 3.77 33.76
N ALA A 29 30.73 3.68 32.85
CA ALA A 29 30.69 2.75 31.72
C ALA A 29 30.58 1.29 32.18
N GLN A 30 31.24 0.92 33.29
CA GLN A 30 31.11 -0.40 33.90
C GLN A 30 29.69 -0.70 34.41
N HIS A 31 28.97 0.29 34.95
CA HIS A 31 27.58 0.10 35.38
C HIS A 31 26.62 0.07 34.17
N ALA A 32 26.89 0.87 33.14
CA ALA A 32 26.15 0.90 31.88
C ALA A 32 26.33 -0.37 31.03
N ALA A 33 27.31 -1.23 31.34
CA ALA A 33 27.56 -2.48 30.62
C ALA A 33 26.59 -3.62 30.98
N LEU A 34 25.77 -3.47 32.03
CA LEU A 34 24.78 -4.49 32.39
C LEU A 34 23.48 -4.43 31.56
N PRO A 35 22.82 -3.27 31.35
CA PRO A 35 21.65 -3.20 30.48
C PRO A 35 22.01 -3.51 29.02
N LEU A 36 21.14 -4.23 28.30
CA LEU A 36 21.29 -4.44 26.85
C LEU A 36 20.96 -3.20 26.01
N ALA A 37 20.10 -2.32 26.54
CA ALA A 37 19.73 -1.05 25.93
C ALA A 37 19.77 0.04 27.01
N LEU A 38 20.26 1.22 26.64
CA LEU A 38 20.49 2.37 27.50
C LEU A 38 19.66 3.55 26.99
N THR A 39 18.79 4.08 27.83
CA THR A 39 18.15 5.39 27.61
C THR A 39 18.82 6.44 28.50
N PRO A 40 18.72 7.74 28.17
CA PRO A 40 19.15 8.82 29.06
C PRO A 40 18.58 8.68 30.47
N ASP A 41 17.29 8.38 30.60
CA ASP A 41 16.60 8.14 31.87
C ASP A 41 17.24 6.99 32.66
N LEU A 42 17.36 5.80 32.07
CA LEU A 42 17.95 4.63 32.72
C LEU A 42 19.39 4.92 33.19
N LEU A 43 20.20 5.58 32.36
CA LEU A 43 21.58 5.88 32.70
C LEU A 43 21.72 6.99 33.77
N TYR A 44 20.80 7.97 33.79
CA TYR A 44 20.71 8.94 34.89
C TYR A 44 20.26 8.31 36.20
N LEU A 45 19.33 7.34 36.18
CA LEU A 45 18.92 6.59 37.36
C LEU A 45 20.07 5.72 37.90
N ILE A 46 20.82 5.03 37.02
CA ILE A 46 22.04 4.29 37.39
C ILE A 46 23.08 5.24 38.01
N TRP A 47 23.31 6.41 37.41
CA TRP A 47 24.20 7.44 37.99
C TRP A 47 23.69 7.97 39.36
N PHE A 48 22.38 8.05 39.55
CA PHE A 48 21.78 8.54 40.79
C PHE A 48 21.94 7.54 41.94
N ASP A 49 21.63 6.25 41.72
CA ASP A 49 21.61 5.24 42.76
C ASP A 49 22.99 4.65 43.07
N PHE A 50 23.92 4.57 42.11
CA PHE A 50 25.20 3.87 42.26
C PHE A 50 26.39 4.80 42.56
N ARG A 51 26.19 5.87 43.34
CA ARG A 51 27.21 6.91 43.62
C ARG A 51 28.40 6.50 44.51
N THR A 52 28.33 5.35 45.19
CA THR A 52 29.38 4.81 46.06
C THR A 52 29.80 3.40 45.63
N ASP A 53 30.99 2.96 46.01
CA ASP A 53 31.40 1.55 45.93
C ASP A 53 30.74 0.66 47.02
N GLU A 54 31.02 -0.64 47.04
CA GLU A 54 30.52 -1.58 48.08
C GLU A 54 31.07 -1.26 49.49
N GLN A 55 32.11 -0.44 49.58
CA GLN A 55 32.75 -0.04 50.84
C GLN A 55 32.22 1.32 51.35
N GLY A 56 31.22 1.90 50.67
CA GLY A 56 30.59 3.18 51.02
C GLY A 56 31.39 4.41 50.62
N LYS A 57 32.45 4.27 49.82
CA LYS A 57 33.29 5.39 49.37
C LYS A 57 32.74 5.99 48.07
N PRO A 58 32.70 7.33 47.92
CA PRO A 58 32.11 7.97 46.74
C PRO A 58 32.94 7.76 45.47
N LEU A 59 32.27 7.40 44.37
CA LEU A 59 32.86 7.23 43.03
C LEU A 59 33.13 8.56 42.31
N LYS A 60 32.44 9.64 42.71
CA LYS A 60 32.58 11.00 42.17
C LYS A 60 32.32 11.12 40.65
N ILE A 61 31.35 10.37 40.14
CA ILE A 61 30.93 10.41 38.74
C ILE A 61 30.24 11.77 38.44
N PRO A 62 30.75 12.59 37.49
CA PRO A 62 30.08 13.82 37.06
C PRO A 62 28.72 13.50 36.44
N TRP A 63 27.73 14.37 36.60
CA TRP A 63 26.41 14.19 35.97
C TRP A 63 26.49 14.25 34.43
N VAL A 64 27.43 15.05 33.89
CA VAL A 64 27.69 15.19 32.44
C VAL A 64 28.21 13.89 31.82
N ALA A 65 28.81 13.00 32.62
CA ALA A 65 29.36 11.72 32.14
C ALA A 65 28.30 10.81 31.51
N VAL A 66 27.01 11.00 31.83
CA VAL A 66 25.88 10.32 31.18
C VAL A 66 25.81 10.69 29.70
N ALA A 67 25.79 11.98 29.37
CA ALA A 67 25.75 12.44 27.98
C ALA A 67 27.06 12.13 27.24
N ASP A 68 28.22 12.33 27.88
CA ASP A 68 29.53 12.00 27.31
C ASP A 68 29.69 10.51 26.98
N LEU A 69 29.06 9.61 27.75
CA LEU A 69 29.08 8.17 27.50
C LEU A 69 28.17 7.78 26.33
N LEU A 70 26.92 8.26 26.31
CA LEU A 70 25.96 7.96 25.23
C LEU A 70 26.45 8.48 23.87
N LEU A 71 27.08 9.66 23.84
CA LEU A 71 27.64 10.27 22.63
C LEU A 71 29.09 9.81 22.31
N SER A 72 29.57 8.75 22.96
CA SER A 72 30.91 8.19 22.70
C SER A 72 30.89 7.01 21.74
N HIS A 73 32.04 6.72 21.13
CA HIS A 73 32.24 5.52 20.30
C HIS A 73 32.16 4.18 21.08
N LEU A 74 31.91 4.19 22.40
CA LEU A 74 31.54 2.99 23.13
C LEU A 74 30.08 2.59 22.84
N CYS A 75 29.22 3.57 22.56
CA CYS A 75 27.80 3.41 22.32
C CYS A 75 27.46 3.54 20.83
N GLN A 76 26.38 2.89 20.41
CA GLN A 76 25.72 3.05 19.11
C GLN A 76 24.24 3.32 19.36
N GLU A 77 23.65 4.29 18.66
CA GLU A 77 22.21 4.55 18.70
C GLU A 77 21.48 3.50 17.85
N ILE A 78 20.53 2.78 18.44
CA ILE A 78 19.75 1.71 17.78
C ILE A 78 18.36 2.22 17.38
N SER A 79 17.78 3.09 18.21
CA SER A 79 16.53 3.82 17.99
C SER A 79 16.55 5.11 18.80
N SER A 80 15.57 5.99 18.58
CA SER A 80 15.46 7.29 19.21
C SER A 80 15.65 7.23 20.74
N GLU A 81 16.61 8.02 21.23
CA GLU A 81 17.05 8.06 22.64
C GLU A 81 17.44 6.70 23.24
N THR A 82 17.78 5.71 22.41
CA THR A 82 18.07 4.33 22.84
C THR A 82 19.38 3.84 22.23
N TYR A 83 20.36 3.62 23.10
CA TYR A 83 21.73 3.28 22.76
C TYR A 83 22.08 1.87 23.24
N ALA A 84 23.07 1.22 22.63
CA ALA A 84 23.73 0.04 23.21
C ALA A 84 25.24 0.18 23.15
N LEU A 85 25.94 -0.47 24.08
CA LEU A 85 27.39 -0.60 24.03
C LEU A 85 27.79 -1.67 23.01
N ASP A 86 28.89 -1.45 22.29
CA ASP A 86 29.54 -2.50 21.47
C ASP A 86 29.75 -3.78 22.28
N ASP A 87 29.43 -4.95 21.72
CA ASP A 87 29.42 -6.21 22.47
C ASP A 87 30.80 -6.60 23.05
N GLY A 88 31.88 -6.29 22.35
CA GLY A 88 33.24 -6.53 22.82
C GLY A 88 33.60 -5.60 23.99
N VAL A 89 33.22 -4.33 23.89
CA VAL A 89 33.34 -3.32 24.96
C VAL A 89 32.49 -3.71 26.18
N ARG A 90 31.22 -4.05 25.97
CA ARG A 90 30.25 -4.46 27.00
C ARG A 90 30.77 -5.65 27.82
N HIS A 91 31.20 -6.71 27.14
CA HIS A 91 31.76 -7.90 27.77
C HIS A 91 33.00 -7.59 28.62
N LEU A 92 33.92 -6.78 28.09
CA LEU A 92 35.16 -6.41 28.77
C LEU A 92 34.91 -5.50 29.99
N LEU A 93 33.98 -4.54 29.89
CA LEU A 93 33.58 -3.69 31.01
C LEU A 93 32.95 -4.48 32.16
N LEU A 94 32.05 -5.42 31.85
CA LEU A 94 31.48 -6.34 32.84
C LEU A 94 32.56 -7.21 33.51
N GLN A 95 33.48 -7.77 32.74
CA GLN A 95 34.59 -8.56 33.26
C GLN A 95 35.48 -7.74 34.21
N GLN A 96 35.81 -6.49 33.85
CA GLN A 96 36.57 -5.58 34.70
C GLN A 96 35.81 -5.20 35.98
N MET A 97 34.49 -5.00 35.92
CA MET A 97 33.66 -4.70 37.10
C MET A 97 33.65 -5.86 38.11
N VAL A 98 33.53 -7.10 37.64
CA VAL A 98 33.58 -8.31 38.48
C VAL A 98 34.95 -8.49 39.13
N GLN A 99 36.04 -8.09 38.46
CA GLN A 99 37.41 -8.16 38.97
C GLN A 99 37.81 -6.97 39.86
N ASP A 100 37.06 -5.86 39.84
CA ASP A 100 37.33 -4.69 40.68
C ASP A 100 36.90 -4.94 42.13
N GLY A 101 37.86 -4.99 43.06
CA GLY A 101 37.61 -5.21 44.49
C GLY A 101 36.79 -4.13 45.20
N ARG A 102 36.40 -3.06 44.51
CA ARG A 102 35.41 -2.07 44.98
C ARG A 102 33.96 -2.46 44.63
N PHE A 103 33.76 -3.34 43.64
CA PHE A 103 32.46 -3.68 43.07
C PHE A 103 32.17 -5.18 43.21
N GLY A 104 32.88 -6.03 42.47
CA GLY A 104 32.67 -7.48 42.44
C GLY A 104 31.25 -7.90 42.05
N MET A 105 30.93 -9.18 42.27
CA MET A 105 29.61 -9.73 41.95
C MET A 105 28.46 -9.07 42.74
N ALA A 106 28.72 -8.57 43.95
CA ALA A 106 27.71 -7.88 44.76
C ALA A 106 27.18 -6.61 44.06
N ARG A 107 28.05 -5.84 43.37
CA ARG A 107 27.62 -4.71 42.55
C ARG A 107 26.75 -5.14 41.38
N VAL A 108 27.17 -6.20 40.68
CA VAL A 108 26.43 -6.76 39.53
C VAL A 108 25.02 -7.18 39.95
N GLN A 109 24.89 -7.89 41.07
CA GLN A 109 23.59 -8.31 41.61
C GLN A 109 22.69 -7.14 41.99
N ARG A 110 23.26 -6.06 42.57
CA ARG A 110 22.48 -4.84 42.88
C ARG A 110 22.04 -4.08 41.64
N LEU A 111 22.90 -3.96 40.62
CA LEU A 111 22.53 -3.41 39.31
C LEU A 111 21.45 -4.24 38.62
N ALA A 112 21.55 -5.57 38.69
CA ALA A 112 20.57 -6.49 38.12
C ALA A 112 19.21 -6.40 38.82
N ALA A 113 19.18 -6.34 40.16
CA ALA A 113 17.94 -6.15 40.92
C ALA A 113 17.28 -4.78 40.63
N PHE A 114 18.08 -3.73 40.44
CA PHE A 114 17.59 -2.43 39.98
C PHE A 114 17.02 -2.51 38.55
N LEU A 115 17.70 -3.22 37.64
CA LEU A 115 17.27 -3.39 36.25
C LEU A 115 15.96 -4.19 36.12
N ASP A 116 15.72 -5.20 36.96
CA ASP A 116 14.44 -5.93 37.04
C ASP A 116 13.28 -4.99 37.43
N GLN A 117 13.48 -4.14 38.46
CA GLN A 117 12.47 -3.16 38.88
C GLN A 117 12.19 -2.08 37.83
N TYR A 118 13.22 -1.69 37.06
CA TYR A 118 13.06 -0.76 35.94
C TYR A 118 12.29 -1.42 34.79
N ALA A 119 12.69 -2.62 34.40
CA ALA A 119 12.05 -3.42 33.35
C ALA A 119 10.59 -3.76 33.68
N GLU A 120 10.26 -4.01 34.95
CA GLU A 120 8.87 -4.26 35.38
C GLU A 120 7.94 -3.09 35.07
N ARG A 121 8.40 -1.84 35.14
CA ARG A 121 7.59 -0.67 34.73
C ARG A 121 7.35 -0.65 33.22
N GLN A 122 8.37 -1.02 32.44
CA GLN A 122 8.28 -1.09 30.98
C GLN A 122 7.32 -2.21 30.51
N LEU A 123 7.27 -3.33 31.23
CA LEU A 123 6.35 -4.44 30.97
C LEU A 123 4.86 -4.10 31.15
N HIS A 124 4.54 -3.06 31.93
CA HIS A 124 3.16 -2.57 32.13
C HIS A 124 2.80 -1.38 31.22
N SER A 125 3.67 -1.02 30.27
CA SER A 125 3.39 0.03 29.28
C SER A 125 2.41 -0.47 28.22
N ASP A 126 1.48 0.37 27.77
CA ASP A 126 0.60 0.05 26.62
C ASP A 126 1.34 0.01 25.27
N ASN A 127 2.61 0.44 25.22
CA ASN A 127 3.44 0.39 24.02
C ASN A 127 4.14 -0.98 23.87
N PRO A 128 3.84 -1.77 22.81
CA PRO A 128 4.47 -3.08 22.59
C PRO A 128 6.00 -3.02 22.51
N TYR A 129 6.59 -1.97 21.93
CA TYR A 129 8.05 -1.83 21.83
C TYR A 129 8.70 -1.57 23.20
N THR A 130 8.02 -0.84 24.09
CA THR A 130 8.46 -0.63 25.47
C THR A 130 8.34 -1.92 26.28
N GLN A 131 7.27 -2.70 26.09
CA GLN A 131 7.16 -4.04 26.68
C GLN A 131 8.29 -4.96 26.19
N GLU A 132 8.60 -4.98 24.89
CA GLU A 132 9.68 -5.78 24.29
C GLU A 132 11.07 -5.41 24.88
N ALA A 133 11.37 -4.11 25.01
CA ALA A 133 12.60 -3.65 25.65
C ALA A 133 12.67 -4.07 27.13
N GLY A 134 11.54 -3.98 27.85
CA GLY A 134 11.41 -4.47 29.23
C GLY A 134 11.64 -5.98 29.35
N GLN A 135 11.13 -6.80 28.44
CA GLN A 135 11.36 -8.24 28.41
C GLN A 135 12.86 -8.57 28.25
N ALA A 136 13.54 -7.88 27.32
CA ALA A 136 14.98 -8.06 27.11
C ALA A 136 15.79 -7.69 28.36
N GLN A 137 15.54 -6.51 28.95
CA GLN A 137 16.23 -6.07 30.16
C GLN A 137 15.95 -6.97 31.37
N ARG A 138 14.72 -7.50 31.51
CA ARG A 138 14.35 -8.43 32.59
C ARG A 138 15.07 -9.78 32.47
N LEU A 139 15.21 -10.31 31.26
CA LEU A 139 16.02 -11.52 31.01
C LEU A 139 17.49 -11.29 31.38
N THR A 140 18.06 -10.12 31.07
CA THR A 140 19.41 -9.75 31.50
C THR A 140 19.51 -9.64 33.02
N ALA A 141 18.56 -8.97 33.66
CA ALA A 141 18.52 -8.84 35.12
C ALA A 141 18.51 -10.23 35.80
N TYR A 142 17.61 -11.14 35.40
CA TYR A 142 17.57 -12.48 35.99
C TYR A 142 18.82 -13.32 35.71
N ALA A 143 19.47 -13.17 34.55
CA ALA A 143 20.73 -13.86 34.25
C ALA A 143 21.88 -13.54 35.23
N TYR A 144 21.88 -12.33 35.79
CA TYR A 144 22.91 -11.86 36.73
C TYR A 144 22.45 -11.80 38.20
N ALA A 145 21.14 -11.70 38.48
CA ALA A 145 20.59 -11.64 39.84
C ALA A 145 20.13 -13.01 40.38
N ASN A 146 19.36 -13.77 39.60
CA ASN A 146 18.69 -14.98 40.07
C ASN A 146 18.41 -15.97 38.93
N PRO A 147 19.33 -16.92 38.69
CA PRO A 147 19.18 -17.86 37.59
C PRO A 147 18.02 -18.85 37.75
N GLN A 148 17.50 -19.08 38.96
CA GLN A 148 16.29 -19.88 39.17
C GLN A 148 15.05 -19.14 38.68
N GLN A 149 14.96 -17.82 38.90
CA GLN A 149 13.92 -16.98 38.31
C GLN A 149 14.05 -16.90 36.79
N LEU A 150 15.28 -16.83 36.24
CA LEU A 150 15.49 -16.91 34.79
C LEU A 150 14.93 -18.22 34.21
N VAL A 151 15.27 -19.35 34.81
CA VAL A 151 14.77 -20.67 34.37
C VAL A 151 13.24 -20.74 34.46
N ALA A 152 12.63 -20.29 35.56
CA ALA A 152 11.18 -20.28 35.72
C ALA A 152 10.48 -19.37 34.69
N TYR A 153 11.04 -18.19 34.42
CA TYR A 153 10.52 -17.23 33.45
C TYR A 153 10.64 -17.74 32.00
N LEU A 154 11.78 -18.35 31.65
CA LEU A 154 11.96 -19.02 30.35
C LEU A 154 11.00 -20.20 30.18
N SER A 155 10.80 -21.03 31.22
CA SER A 155 9.80 -22.10 31.20
C SER A 155 8.38 -21.56 30.92
N GLN A 156 7.96 -20.50 31.60
CA GLN A 156 6.64 -19.86 31.38
C GLN A 156 6.51 -19.22 29.99
N LEU A 157 7.60 -18.75 29.39
CA LEU A 157 7.61 -18.25 28.01
C LEU A 157 7.46 -19.39 27.00
N TYR A 158 8.18 -20.51 27.18
CA TYR A 158 8.12 -21.68 26.30
C TYR A 158 6.83 -22.53 26.45
N GLU A 159 6.11 -22.38 27.56
CA GLU A 159 4.77 -22.97 27.75
C GLU A 159 3.70 -22.22 26.94
N LYS A 160 3.91 -20.92 26.66
CA LYS A 160 3.07 -20.15 25.75
C LYS A 160 3.47 -20.48 24.31
N ARG A 161 2.48 -20.74 23.44
CA ARG A 161 2.71 -20.99 22.00
C ARG A 161 3.01 -19.66 21.30
N LEU A 162 4.24 -19.18 21.46
CA LEU A 162 4.70 -17.88 20.97
C LEU A 162 4.66 -17.81 19.42
N PRO A 163 4.34 -16.65 18.82
CA PRO A 163 4.49 -16.44 17.38
C PRO A 163 5.95 -16.63 16.92
N GLN A 164 6.15 -17.08 15.68
CA GLN A 164 7.47 -17.26 15.06
C GLN A 164 8.37 -16.03 15.24
N SER A 165 7.85 -14.83 14.98
CA SER A 165 8.55 -13.55 15.15
C SER A 165 9.07 -13.31 16.57
N GLN A 166 8.36 -13.78 17.60
CA GLN A 166 8.80 -13.69 18.99
C GLN A 166 9.85 -14.76 19.32
N MET A 167 9.73 -15.98 18.77
CA MET A 167 10.76 -17.02 18.94
C MET A 167 12.12 -16.57 18.40
N ILE A 168 12.19 -15.94 17.21
CA ILE A 168 13.46 -15.41 16.64
C ILE A 168 14.12 -14.43 17.60
N ARG A 169 13.31 -13.55 18.20
CA ARG A 169 13.76 -12.47 19.08
C ARG A 169 14.26 -13.03 20.41
N TYR A 170 13.53 -13.94 21.04
CA TYR A 170 13.99 -14.60 22.28
C TYR A 170 15.24 -15.46 22.04
N ALA A 171 15.32 -16.16 20.91
CA ALA A 171 16.50 -16.91 20.53
C ALA A 171 17.73 -16.01 20.36
N THR A 172 17.59 -14.92 19.59
CA THR A 172 18.65 -13.90 19.43
C THR A 172 19.04 -13.29 20.78
N LEU A 173 18.08 -12.96 21.65
CA LEU A 173 18.37 -12.45 23.00
C LEU A 173 19.14 -13.47 23.86
N LEU A 174 18.79 -14.76 23.82
CA LEU A 174 19.51 -15.83 24.51
C LEU A 174 20.93 -16.06 23.96
N GLU A 175 21.15 -15.80 22.67
CA GLU A 175 22.48 -15.76 22.03
C GLU A 175 23.27 -14.52 22.50
N THR A 176 22.70 -13.30 22.42
CA THR A 176 23.33 -12.02 22.82
C THR A 176 23.61 -11.91 24.31
N LEU A 177 22.85 -12.61 25.15
CA LEU A 177 23.07 -12.60 26.60
C LEU A 177 24.47 -13.08 26.99
N GLN A 178 25.17 -13.86 26.12
CA GLN A 178 26.55 -14.37 26.24
C GLN A 178 27.09 -14.29 27.67
N VAL A 179 26.39 -14.93 28.61
CA VAL A 179 26.76 -14.89 30.02
C VAL A 179 28.13 -15.54 30.05
N PRO A 180 29.20 -14.81 30.42
CA PRO A 180 30.49 -15.44 30.51
C PRO A 180 30.33 -16.59 31.50
N VAL A 181 31.17 -17.63 31.37
CA VAL A 181 31.27 -18.69 32.38
C VAL A 181 31.98 -18.11 33.61
N ILE A 182 31.36 -17.09 34.21
CA ILE A 182 31.53 -16.74 35.61
C ILE A 182 30.87 -17.90 36.33
N GLU A 183 31.71 -18.81 36.81
CA GLU A 183 31.30 -20.02 37.48
C GLU A 183 30.22 -19.69 38.52
N TRP A 184 29.03 -20.29 38.34
CA TRP A 184 27.92 -20.14 39.26
C TRP A 184 28.24 -20.89 40.56
N ASP A 185 29.14 -20.34 41.37
CA ASP A 185 29.65 -20.93 42.62
C ASP A 185 28.55 -21.10 43.69
N HIS A 186 27.34 -20.61 43.40
CA HIS A 186 26.17 -20.59 44.30
C HIS A 186 24.87 -21.16 43.70
N ALA A 187 24.82 -21.52 42.41
CA ALA A 187 23.64 -22.13 41.82
C ALA A 187 23.93 -23.57 41.39
N ASP A 188 23.01 -24.47 41.73
CA ASP A 188 23.21 -25.90 41.65
C ASP A 188 23.41 -26.42 40.21
N ALA A 189 23.96 -27.62 40.11
CA ALA A 189 24.25 -28.26 38.83
C ALA A 189 22.98 -28.44 37.96
N ALA A 190 21.80 -28.55 38.59
CA ALA A 190 20.52 -28.64 37.91
C ALA A 190 20.19 -27.32 37.19
N THR A 191 20.20 -26.20 37.91
CA THR A 191 19.91 -24.87 37.33
C THR A 191 20.92 -24.53 36.20
N GLN A 192 22.21 -24.86 36.40
CA GLN A 192 23.24 -24.69 35.36
C GLN A 192 23.01 -25.58 34.12
N GLN A 193 22.40 -26.75 34.28
CA GLN A 193 22.07 -27.64 33.17
C GLN A 193 20.82 -27.16 32.45
N THR A 194 19.78 -26.75 33.18
CA THR A 194 18.53 -26.21 32.61
C THR A 194 18.77 -24.94 31.81
N PHE A 195 19.63 -24.03 32.27
CA PHE A 195 19.98 -22.83 31.50
C PHE A 195 20.71 -23.16 30.19
N ARG A 196 21.65 -24.11 30.20
CA ARG A 196 22.32 -24.59 28.98
C ARG A 196 21.36 -25.28 28.01
N GLN A 197 20.36 -26.01 28.52
CA GLN A 197 19.27 -26.56 27.71
C GLN A 197 18.46 -25.43 27.05
N ALA A 198 18.11 -24.38 27.78
CA ALA A 198 17.36 -23.25 27.25
C ALA A 198 18.12 -22.46 26.16
N GLN A 199 19.43 -22.23 26.33
CA GLN A 199 20.26 -21.59 25.31
C GLN A 199 20.37 -22.42 24.02
N ALA A 200 20.53 -23.74 24.15
CA ALA A 200 20.61 -24.64 23.00
C ALA A 200 19.29 -24.77 22.24
N ALA A 201 18.17 -24.88 22.96
CA ALA A 201 16.83 -24.87 22.39
C ALA A 201 16.56 -23.54 21.66
N GLY A 202 16.90 -22.41 22.30
CA GLY A 202 16.82 -21.07 21.70
C GLY A 202 17.61 -20.97 20.39
N ARG A 203 18.90 -21.31 20.41
CA ARG A 203 19.76 -21.30 19.21
C ARG A 203 19.19 -22.11 18.05
N SER A 204 18.72 -23.33 18.32
CA SER A 204 18.20 -24.19 17.24
C SER A 204 16.87 -23.65 16.70
N LEU A 205 16.01 -23.08 17.56
CA LEU A 205 14.82 -22.34 17.13
C LEU A 205 15.16 -21.05 16.36
N ALA A 206 16.34 -20.46 16.57
CA ALA A 206 16.86 -19.35 15.79
C ALA A 206 17.15 -19.76 14.34
N GLU A 207 17.79 -20.92 14.11
CA GLU A 207 18.06 -21.41 12.76
C GLU A 207 16.76 -21.75 12.02
N TRP A 208 15.80 -22.38 12.69
CA TRP A 208 14.45 -22.61 12.16
C TRP A 208 13.79 -21.29 11.73
N ALA A 209 13.83 -20.30 12.62
CA ALA A 209 13.28 -18.98 12.39
C ALA A 209 13.96 -18.20 11.24
N ARG A 210 15.23 -18.52 10.93
CA ARG A 210 15.97 -18.01 9.76
C ARG A 210 15.65 -18.79 8.47
N GLY A 211 14.79 -19.82 8.55
CA GLY A 211 14.37 -20.67 7.43
C GLY A 211 15.20 -21.95 7.26
N ASP A 212 16.16 -22.24 8.15
CA ASP A 212 16.97 -23.47 8.12
C ASP A 212 16.40 -24.52 9.10
N VAL A 213 15.26 -25.09 8.68
CA VAL A 213 14.52 -26.12 9.43
C VAL A 213 15.38 -27.39 9.59
N ASP A 214 16.16 -27.77 8.58
CA ASP A 214 17.00 -28.98 8.61
C ASP A 214 18.10 -28.87 9.65
N THR A 215 18.83 -27.74 9.69
CA THR A 215 19.86 -27.50 10.71
C THR A 215 19.24 -27.42 12.11
N ALA A 216 18.09 -26.76 12.27
CA ALA A 216 17.37 -26.69 13.53
C ALA A 216 16.97 -28.08 14.05
N VAL A 217 16.36 -28.90 13.20
CA VAL A 217 15.92 -30.26 13.54
C VAL A 217 17.11 -31.16 13.81
N ALA A 218 18.22 -31.04 13.08
CA ALA A 218 19.44 -31.79 13.32
C ALA A 218 20.02 -31.47 14.71
N GLN A 219 20.17 -30.19 15.07
CA GLN A 219 20.67 -29.75 16.37
C GLN A 219 19.74 -30.19 17.51
N LEU A 220 18.43 -29.97 17.39
CA LEU A 220 17.47 -30.39 18.40
C LEU A 220 17.42 -31.91 18.56
N ARG A 221 17.57 -32.68 17.47
CA ARG A 221 17.60 -34.14 17.52
C ARG A 221 18.86 -34.67 18.19
N GLU A 222 20.02 -34.09 17.90
CA GLU A 222 21.29 -34.47 18.53
C GLU A 222 21.26 -34.19 20.04
N GLN A 223 20.68 -33.06 20.46
CA GLN A 223 20.79 -32.58 21.83
C GLN A 223 19.61 -32.93 22.75
N PHE A 224 18.40 -33.13 22.19
CA PHE A 224 17.16 -33.41 22.95
C PHE A 224 16.39 -34.65 22.45
N GLY A 225 16.71 -35.19 21.27
CA GLY A 225 16.06 -36.39 20.74
C GLY A 225 14.77 -36.10 19.96
N ARG A 226 13.61 -36.53 20.48
CA ARG A 226 12.30 -36.40 19.80
C ARG A 226 11.41 -35.25 20.30
N GLY A 227 11.86 -34.49 21.29
CA GLY A 227 11.14 -33.37 21.86
C GLY A 227 12.02 -32.61 22.85
N VAL A 228 11.79 -31.31 23.01
CA VAL A 228 12.63 -30.44 23.82
C VAL A 228 12.04 -30.30 25.21
N ILE A 229 12.82 -30.69 26.22
CA ILE A 229 12.48 -30.53 27.63
C ILE A 229 13.58 -29.68 28.28
N ILE A 230 13.18 -28.59 28.93
CA ILE A 230 14.04 -27.68 29.68
C ILE A 230 13.68 -27.86 31.16
N GLY A 231 14.56 -28.51 31.94
CA GLY A 231 14.23 -28.90 33.31
C GLY A 231 13.07 -29.91 33.33
N ASP A 232 11.94 -29.53 33.93
CA ASP A 232 10.70 -30.33 33.95
C ASP A 232 9.66 -29.83 32.93
N THR A 233 9.95 -28.76 32.17
CA THR A 233 9.00 -28.11 31.25
C THR A 233 9.19 -28.60 29.81
N ALA A 234 8.13 -29.10 29.18
CA ALA A 234 8.11 -29.36 27.75
C ALA A 234 7.98 -28.05 26.97
N VAL A 235 8.87 -27.82 26.01
CA VAL A 235 8.84 -26.63 25.14
C VAL A 235 7.82 -26.84 24.03
N ALA A 236 6.91 -25.89 23.85
CA ALA A 236 6.07 -25.84 22.66
C ALA A 236 6.94 -25.51 21.44
N LEU A 237 7.17 -26.51 20.58
CA LEU A 237 7.93 -26.36 19.34
C LEU A 237 6.99 -25.92 18.21
N PRO A 238 7.53 -25.25 17.17
CA PRO A 238 6.84 -25.07 15.90
C PRO A 238 6.41 -26.43 15.30
N ASP A 239 5.26 -26.45 14.63
CA ASP A 239 4.62 -27.70 14.19
C ASP A 239 5.47 -28.48 13.19
N ASP A 240 6.17 -27.77 12.29
CA ASP A 240 7.12 -28.32 11.32
C ASP A 240 8.39 -28.88 11.98
N VAL A 241 8.96 -28.17 12.96
CA VAL A 241 10.09 -28.65 13.78
C VAL A 241 9.69 -29.87 14.60
N GLN A 242 8.50 -29.85 15.22
CA GLN A 242 7.98 -30.93 16.05
C GLN A 242 7.73 -32.19 15.21
N GLN A 243 7.09 -32.03 14.04
CA GLN A 243 6.82 -33.11 13.08
C GLN A 243 8.12 -33.69 12.51
N ALA A 244 9.07 -32.84 12.13
CA ALA A 244 10.37 -33.30 11.67
C ALA A 244 11.15 -34.03 12.77
N LEU A 245 11.08 -33.60 14.03
CA LEU A 245 11.78 -34.23 15.17
C LEU A 245 11.21 -35.60 15.56
N SER A 246 9.89 -35.80 15.53
CA SER A 246 9.25 -37.07 15.88
C SER A 246 9.72 -38.23 14.98
N GLY A 247 10.18 -37.92 13.76
CA GLY A 247 10.69 -38.88 12.79
C GLY A 247 9.57 -39.61 12.04
N GLU A 248 8.36 -39.08 12.12
CA GLU A 248 7.25 -39.44 11.25
C GLU A 248 7.34 -38.56 10.00
N PRO A 249 7.22 -39.11 8.77
CA PRO A 249 7.18 -38.28 7.57
C PRO A 249 5.96 -37.36 7.66
N ALA A 250 6.09 -36.12 7.17
CA ALA A 250 5.03 -35.11 7.23
C ALA A 250 3.72 -35.66 6.67
N GLY A 251 2.78 -35.94 7.58
CA GLY A 251 1.62 -36.78 7.32
C GLY A 251 0.47 -36.46 8.28
N GLU A 252 -0.61 -35.96 7.70
CA GLU A 252 -2.00 -36.03 8.18
C GLU A 252 -2.45 -35.21 9.41
N ALA A 253 -1.56 -34.57 10.18
CA ALA A 253 -1.99 -33.72 11.31
C ALA A 253 -2.40 -32.28 10.95
N ALA A 254 -1.92 -31.76 9.81
CA ALA A 254 -2.37 -30.50 9.22
C ALA A 254 -2.64 -30.75 7.73
N ALA A 255 -3.84 -31.23 7.42
CA ALA A 255 -4.35 -31.19 6.06
C ALA A 255 -4.65 -29.72 5.72
N THR A 256 -3.69 -29.02 5.13
CA THR A 256 -4.02 -27.82 4.35
C THR A 256 -4.88 -28.29 3.20
N ASP A 257 -6.19 -28.14 3.34
CA ASP A 257 -7.16 -28.32 2.26
C ASP A 257 -6.90 -27.21 1.25
N LEU A 258 -5.91 -27.45 0.37
CA LEU A 258 -5.49 -26.50 -0.66
C LEU A 258 -6.68 -26.07 -1.54
N PRO A 259 -7.63 -26.97 -1.93
CA PRO A 259 -8.89 -26.56 -2.53
C PRO A 259 -9.68 -25.54 -1.68
N ALA A 260 -9.87 -25.76 -0.38
CA ALA A 260 -10.55 -24.77 0.49
C ALA A 260 -9.77 -23.45 0.61
N PHE A 261 -8.44 -23.50 0.73
CA PHE A 261 -7.59 -22.30 0.75
C PHE A 261 -7.65 -21.52 -0.57
N PHE A 262 -7.62 -22.20 -1.73
CA PHE A 262 -7.76 -21.55 -3.03
C PHE A 262 -9.15 -20.94 -3.24
N ASN A 263 -10.21 -21.55 -2.70
CA ASN A 263 -11.55 -20.94 -2.70
C ASN A 263 -11.57 -19.61 -1.92
N ASP A 264 -11.04 -19.60 -0.69
CA ASP A 264 -10.92 -18.40 0.16
C ASP A 264 -10.02 -17.33 -0.49
N PHE A 265 -8.91 -17.73 -1.11
CA PHE A 265 -8.02 -16.83 -1.87
C PHE A 265 -8.75 -16.17 -3.06
N VAL A 266 -9.47 -16.96 -3.87
CA VAL A 266 -10.28 -16.46 -4.99
C VAL A 266 -11.37 -15.51 -4.51
N ASP A 267 -12.04 -15.82 -3.40
CA ASP A 267 -13.15 -15.04 -2.88
C ASP A 267 -12.72 -13.69 -2.29
N ARG A 268 -11.49 -13.57 -1.77
CA ARG A 268 -10.93 -12.31 -1.20
C ARG A 268 -10.51 -11.26 -2.22
N ILE A 269 -10.15 -11.65 -3.44
CA ILE A 269 -9.66 -10.71 -4.46
C ILE A 269 -10.86 -9.97 -5.09
N MET A 270 -10.96 -8.66 -4.91
CA MET A 270 -12.07 -7.85 -5.42
C MET A 270 -12.07 -7.74 -6.95
N PHE A 271 -13.26 -7.53 -7.52
CA PHE A 271 -13.53 -7.61 -8.96
C PHE A 271 -13.46 -6.25 -9.63
N ASP A 272 -12.50 -6.07 -10.53
CA ASP A 272 -12.60 -5.16 -11.67
C ASP A 272 -11.82 -5.76 -12.84
N VAL A 273 -12.44 -5.86 -14.02
CA VAL A 273 -11.88 -6.55 -15.18
C VAL A 273 -11.55 -5.51 -16.23
N SER A 274 -10.26 -5.19 -16.37
CA SER A 274 -9.81 -4.36 -17.48
C SER A 274 -10.12 -5.05 -18.81
N SER A 275 -10.40 -4.29 -19.87
CA SER A 275 -10.66 -4.85 -21.21
C SER A 275 -9.49 -5.69 -21.74
N ARG A 276 -8.27 -5.46 -21.24
CA ARG A 276 -7.11 -6.31 -21.49
C ARG A 276 -7.26 -7.71 -20.88
N LEU A 277 -7.79 -7.80 -19.66
CA LEU A 277 -8.19 -9.06 -19.04
C LEU A 277 -9.39 -9.68 -19.77
N GLU A 278 -10.38 -8.90 -20.24
CA GLU A 278 -11.45 -9.42 -21.09
C GLU A 278 -10.92 -10.05 -22.39
N ALA A 279 -10.03 -9.35 -23.11
CA ALA A 279 -9.47 -9.83 -24.36
C ALA A 279 -8.72 -11.16 -24.16
N ALA A 280 -8.00 -11.28 -23.04
CA ALA A 280 -7.33 -12.51 -22.64
C ALA A 280 -8.32 -13.63 -22.28
N LEU A 281 -9.40 -13.33 -21.53
CA LEU A 281 -10.48 -14.29 -21.23
C LEU A 281 -11.20 -14.76 -22.50
N ARG A 282 -11.44 -13.86 -23.48
CA ARG A 282 -12.00 -14.21 -24.80
C ARG A 282 -11.05 -15.09 -25.60
N ALA A 283 -9.73 -14.85 -25.53
CA ALA A 283 -8.73 -15.70 -26.17
C ALA A 283 -8.70 -17.11 -25.55
N VAL A 284 -8.85 -17.23 -24.22
CA VAL A 284 -8.99 -18.52 -23.53
C VAL A 284 -10.27 -19.24 -23.94
N GLY A 285 -11.42 -18.55 -23.97
CA GLY A 285 -12.70 -19.12 -24.43
C GLY A 285 -12.64 -19.61 -25.88
N ALA A 286 -12.08 -18.81 -26.79
CA ALA A 286 -11.86 -19.20 -28.18
C ALA A 286 -10.89 -20.38 -28.33
N TRP A 287 -9.87 -20.49 -27.47
CA TRP A 287 -8.98 -21.65 -27.43
C TRP A 287 -9.70 -22.92 -26.96
N GLN A 288 -10.49 -22.85 -25.89
CA GLN A 288 -11.27 -23.99 -25.38
C GLN A 288 -12.24 -24.57 -26.43
N GLN A 289 -12.83 -23.72 -27.27
CA GLN A 289 -13.80 -24.13 -28.29
C GLN A 289 -13.19 -24.76 -29.54
N ASP A 290 -11.88 -24.67 -29.73
CA ASP A 290 -11.18 -25.16 -30.94
C ASP A 290 -10.51 -26.52 -30.67
N PRO A 291 -11.04 -27.64 -31.22
CA PRO A 291 -10.46 -28.98 -31.03
C PRO A 291 -9.15 -29.21 -31.80
N GLY A 292 -8.78 -28.29 -32.71
CA GLY A 292 -7.57 -28.37 -33.51
C GLY A 292 -6.37 -27.65 -32.92
N ARG A 293 -6.55 -26.90 -31.82
CA ARG A 293 -5.49 -26.16 -31.13
C ARG A 293 -4.65 -27.02 -30.20
N GLU A 294 -3.52 -26.44 -29.81
CA GLU A 294 -2.57 -26.99 -28.87
C GLU A 294 -3.20 -27.27 -27.49
N GLN A 295 -2.82 -28.39 -26.88
CA GLN A 295 -3.28 -28.78 -25.54
C GLN A 295 -2.82 -27.82 -24.43
N LEU A 296 -1.77 -27.03 -24.68
CA LEU A 296 -1.20 -26.09 -23.74
C LEU A 296 -1.51 -24.65 -24.17
N MET A 297 -2.06 -23.85 -23.27
CA MET A 297 -2.16 -22.40 -23.42
C MET A 297 -1.38 -21.68 -22.30
N LEU A 298 -0.54 -20.73 -22.69
CA LEU A 298 0.27 -19.93 -21.78
C LEU A 298 -0.24 -18.48 -21.71
N ILE A 299 -0.55 -18.01 -20.51
CA ILE A 299 -0.76 -16.59 -20.21
C ILE A 299 0.53 -16.04 -19.63
N THR A 300 1.21 -15.18 -20.39
CA THR A 300 2.52 -14.64 -20.01
C THR A 300 2.51 -13.12 -19.83
N GLY A 301 3.46 -12.60 -19.06
CA GLY A 301 3.61 -11.17 -18.78
C GLY A 301 4.59 -10.96 -17.62
N GLN A 302 4.99 -9.71 -17.39
CA GLN A 302 5.91 -9.38 -16.30
C GLN A 302 5.27 -9.59 -14.91
N ARG A 303 6.08 -9.50 -13.85
CA ARG A 303 5.56 -9.42 -12.48
C ARG A 303 4.67 -8.18 -12.33
N GLY A 304 3.47 -8.39 -11.81
CA GLY A 304 2.44 -7.33 -11.72
C GLY A 304 1.52 -7.20 -12.93
N SER A 305 1.73 -7.94 -14.03
CA SER A 305 0.88 -7.89 -15.25
C SER A 305 -0.54 -8.45 -15.08
N SER A 306 -1.06 -8.55 -13.86
CA SER A 306 -2.36 -9.14 -13.53
C SER A 306 -2.56 -10.60 -13.98
N LYS A 307 -1.49 -11.41 -14.09
CA LYS A 307 -1.58 -12.87 -14.39
C LYS A 307 -2.50 -13.61 -13.42
N THR A 308 -2.21 -13.51 -12.11
CA THR A 308 -3.03 -14.08 -11.04
C THR A 308 -4.45 -13.53 -11.04
N ASN A 309 -4.63 -12.23 -11.31
CA ASN A 309 -5.97 -11.64 -11.46
C ASN A 309 -6.74 -12.24 -12.65
N LEU A 310 -6.07 -12.59 -13.76
CA LEU A 310 -6.70 -13.33 -14.86
C LEU A 310 -7.11 -14.73 -14.42
N ALA A 311 -6.21 -15.50 -13.79
CA ALA A 311 -6.51 -16.86 -13.35
C ALA A 311 -7.65 -16.89 -12.33
N VAL A 312 -7.64 -15.97 -11.36
CA VAL A 312 -8.71 -15.77 -10.38
C VAL A 312 -10.04 -15.41 -11.05
N ASN A 313 -10.05 -14.45 -11.98
CA ASN A 313 -11.28 -14.07 -12.69
C ASN A 313 -11.81 -15.20 -13.59
N PHE A 314 -10.94 -15.95 -14.26
CA PHE A 314 -11.31 -17.15 -14.99
C PHE A 314 -11.97 -18.19 -14.07
N VAL A 315 -11.35 -18.49 -12.91
CA VAL A 315 -11.92 -19.42 -11.92
C VAL A 315 -13.25 -18.91 -11.35
N LYS A 316 -13.43 -17.59 -11.17
CA LYS A 316 -14.74 -17.01 -10.76
C LYS A 316 -15.83 -17.24 -11.81
N GLN A 317 -15.55 -16.95 -13.08
CA GLN A 317 -16.50 -17.18 -14.18
C GLN A 317 -16.90 -18.67 -14.26
N VAL A 318 -15.92 -19.58 -14.08
CA VAL A 318 -16.15 -21.03 -14.00
C VAL A 318 -17.01 -21.42 -12.78
N ARG A 319 -16.71 -20.92 -11.58
CA ARG A 319 -17.50 -21.18 -10.36
C ARG A 319 -18.94 -20.68 -10.48
N GLN A 320 -19.15 -19.56 -11.17
CA GLN A 320 -20.46 -18.96 -11.44
C GLN A 320 -21.24 -19.67 -12.58
N GLN A 321 -20.66 -20.68 -13.25
CA GLN A 321 -21.22 -21.33 -14.45
C GLN A 321 -21.51 -20.33 -15.59
N SER A 322 -20.73 -19.25 -15.65
CA SER A 322 -20.88 -18.21 -16.66
C SER A 322 -20.22 -18.62 -17.97
N THR A 323 -20.96 -18.47 -19.07
CA THR A 323 -20.43 -18.64 -20.44
C THR A 323 -19.98 -17.31 -21.05
N GLU A 324 -19.80 -16.28 -20.22
CA GLU A 324 -19.24 -14.99 -20.65
C GLU A 324 -17.83 -15.20 -21.25
N PHE A 325 -17.45 -14.31 -22.17
CA PHE A 325 -16.20 -14.40 -22.94
C PHE A 325 -16.04 -15.68 -23.79
N GLY A 326 -17.07 -16.55 -23.87
CA GLY A 326 -17.01 -17.83 -24.57
C GLY A 326 -16.33 -18.95 -23.77
N ILE A 327 -16.21 -18.79 -22.45
CA ILE A 327 -15.67 -19.83 -21.56
C ILE A 327 -16.65 -21.02 -21.50
N LEU A 328 -16.12 -22.23 -21.33
CA LEU A 328 -16.86 -23.47 -21.13
C LEU A 328 -16.64 -24.01 -19.69
N PRO A 329 -17.38 -23.53 -18.67
CA PRO A 329 -17.17 -23.91 -17.26
C PRO A 329 -17.18 -25.41 -16.96
N GLN A 330 -17.89 -26.19 -17.77
CA GLN A 330 -18.03 -27.63 -17.62
C GLN A 330 -16.71 -28.40 -17.83
N THR A 331 -15.81 -27.91 -18.70
CA THR A 331 -14.54 -28.58 -19.05
C THR A 331 -13.47 -28.45 -17.97
N VAL A 332 -13.58 -27.45 -17.09
CA VAL A 332 -12.57 -27.15 -16.07
C VAL A 332 -12.67 -28.14 -14.90
N GLY A 333 -11.67 -29.01 -14.77
CA GLY A 333 -11.64 -30.07 -13.78
C GLY A 333 -10.99 -29.71 -12.45
N ALA A 334 -9.93 -28.89 -12.49
CA ALA A 334 -9.20 -28.43 -11.31
C ALA A 334 -8.46 -27.11 -11.56
N TYR A 335 -8.12 -26.39 -10.50
CA TYR A 335 -7.22 -25.24 -10.51
C TYR A 335 -6.26 -25.25 -9.33
N HIS A 336 -5.09 -24.65 -9.52
CA HIS A 336 -4.04 -24.56 -8.50
C HIS A 336 -3.30 -23.22 -8.62
N PHE A 337 -3.02 -22.57 -7.50
CA PHE A 337 -2.30 -21.28 -7.47
C PHE A 337 -0.94 -21.48 -6.80
N CYS A 338 0.15 -21.32 -7.55
CA CYS A 338 1.50 -21.31 -6.99
C CYS A 338 1.73 -19.97 -6.28
N MET A 339 2.16 -19.99 -5.02
CA MET A 339 2.39 -18.80 -4.21
C MET A 339 3.78 -18.88 -3.58
N ALA A 340 4.66 -17.93 -3.92
CA ALA A 340 6.06 -17.94 -3.51
C ALA A 340 6.26 -17.85 -1.99
N ASP A 341 5.32 -17.26 -1.26
CA ASP A 341 5.27 -17.19 0.21
C ASP A 341 4.63 -18.42 0.87
N ARG A 342 4.13 -19.38 0.08
CA ARG A 342 3.44 -20.60 0.53
C ARG A 342 4.11 -21.86 -0.03
N PRO A 343 5.15 -22.42 0.63
CA PRO A 343 5.87 -23.62 0.16
C PRO A 343 4.94 -24.80 -0.16
N GLU A 344 3.85 -24.94 0.60
CA GLU A 344 2.77 -25.93 0.43
C GLU A 344 2.18 -25.94 -0.99
N THR A 345 2.14 -24.78 -1.65
CA THR A 345 1.58 -24.61 -2.99
C THR A 345 2.59 -24.87 -4.11
N LEU A 346 3.87 -25.01 -3.77
CA LEU A 346 4.97 -25.26 -4.72
C LEU A 346 5.38 -26.74 -4.76
N ASP A 347 4.96 -27.53 -3.77
CA ASP A 347 5.25 -28.96 -3.68
C ASP A 347 4.46 -29.78 -4.73
N ALA A 348 5.19 -30.59 -5.51
CA ALA A 348 4.62 -31.37 -6.61
C ALA A 348 3.70 -32.53 -6.16
N ARG A 349 3.89 -33.09 -4.95
CA ARG A 349 3.01 -34.14 -4.38
C ARG A 349 1.71 -33.54 -3.85
N LEU A 350 1.77 -32.37 -3.22
CA LEU A 350 0.59 -31.63 -2.76
C LEU A 350 -0.22 -31.08 -3.95
N PHE A 351 0.43 -30.60 -5.00
CA PHE A 351 -0.21 -30.28 -6.29
C PHE A 351 -1.01 -31.49 -6.83
N VAL A 352 -0.37 -32.66 -6.96
CA VAL A 352 -1.02 -33.89 -7.44
C VAL A 352 -2.21 -34.28 -6.56
N ARG A 353 -2.07 -34.21 -5.22
CA ARG A 353 -3.16 -34.51 -4.28
C ARG A 353 -4.31 -33.51 -4.37
N SER A 354 -4.03 -32.21 -4.50
CA SER A 354 -5.04 -31.15 -4.67
C SER A 354 -5.87 -31.35 -5.95
N VAL A 355 -5.22 -31.60 -7.09
CA VAL A 355 -5.89 -31.93 -8.36
C VAL A 355 -6.71 -33.21 -8.21
N GLN A 356 -6.15 -34.26 -7.59
CA GLN A 356 -6.84 -35.52 -7.35
C GLN A 356 -8.10 -35.35 -6.46
N GLN A 357 -8.07 -34.46 -5.46
CA GLN A 357 -9.22 -34.14 -4.62
C GLN A 357 -10.33 -33.46 -5.43
N GLN A 358 -10.02 -32.35 -6.12
CA GLN A 358 -10.97 -31.60 -6.94
C GLN A 358 -11.65 -32.48 -8.00
N LEU A 359 -10.88 -33.34 -8.68
CA LEU A 359 -11.41 -34.30 -9.64
C LEU A 359 -12.29 -35.38 -8.99
N SER A 360 -11.95 -35.85 -7.78
CA SER A 360 -12.74 -36.85 -7.04
C SER A 360 -14.08 -36.29 -6.55
N GLU A 361 -14.13 -35.00 -6.22
CA GLU A 361 -15.35 -34.29 -5.84
C GLU A 361 -16.27 -34.10 -7.06
N ARG A 362 -15.70 -33.64 -8.18
CA ARG A 362 -16.43 -33.27 -9.41
C ARG A 362 -16.83 -34.45 -10.31
N TYR A 363 -15.99 -35.49 -10.43
CA TYR A 363 -16.20 -36.61 -11.36
C TYR A 363 -16.28 -37.96 -10.64
N PRO A 364 -17.48 -38.57 -10.49
CA PRO A 364 -17.65 -39.86 -9.82
C PRO A 364 -16.78 -40.99 -10.40
N ARG A 365 -16.56 -41.03 -11.72
CA ARG A 365 -15.70 -42.04 -12.37
C ARG A 365 -14.25 -41.99 -11.86
N PHE A 366 -13.72 -40.80 -11.59
CA PHE A 366 -12.37 -40.63 -11.06
C PHE A 366 -12.25 -41.19 -9.64
N ARG A 367 -13.29 -40.96 -8.82
CA ARG A 367 -13.42 -41.48 -7.45
C ARG A 367 -13.42 -43.02 -7.42
N ASP A 368 -14.14 -43.65 -8.34
CA ASP A 368 -14.21 -45.11 -8.46
C ASP A 368 -12.85 -45.73 -8.88
N THR A 369 -12.07 -45.03 -9.71
CA THR A 369 -10.70 -45.46 -10.06
C THR A 369 -9.72 -45.25 -8.91
N LYS A 370 -9.80 -44.11 -8.20
CA LYS A 370 -9.00 -43.84 -6.99
C LYS A 370 -9.21 -44.91 -5.91
N ALA A 371 -10.43 -45.43 -5.74
CA ALA A 371 -10.75 -46.47 -4.77
C ALA A 371 -10.01 -47.81 -4.99
N GLN A 372 -9.44 -48.03 -6.18
CA GLN A 372 -8.65 -49.25 -6.51
C GLN A 372 -7.15 -49.09 -6.22
N ASN A 373 -6.65 -47.85 -6.11
CA ASN A 373 -5.23 -47.54 -5.89
C ASN A 373 -4.95 -47.20 -4.41
N THR A 374 -5.09 -48.19 -3.52
CA THR A 374 -4.84 -48.03 -2.07
C THR A 374 -3.42 -48.42 -1.65
N ALA A 375 -2.50 -47.47 -1.75
CA ALA A 375 -1.45 -47.21 -0.76
C ALA A 375 -0.66 -45.96 -1.16
N ASP A 376 -0.66 -44.93 -0.31
CA ASP A 376 0.36 -43.89 -0.34
C ASP A 376 1.64 -44.46 0.30
N ASP A 377 2.32 -45.35 -0.43
CA ASP A 377 3.61 -45.90 0.00
C ASP A 377 4.70 -44.83 -0.24
N PRO A 378 5.29 -44.24 0.82
CA PRO A 378 6.30 -43.20 0.66
C PRO A 378 7.60 -43.72 0.02
N ASN A 379 7.76 -45.03 -0.12
CA ASN A 379 8.91 -45.68 -0.75
C ASN A 379 8.72 -45.93 -2.26
N LEU A 380 7.54 -45.65 -2.84
CA LEU A 380 7.35 -45.81 -4.28
C LEU A 380 8.19 -44.78 -5.06
N PRO A 381 8.89 -45.16 -6.14
CA PRO A 381 9.57 -44.20 -7.02
C PRO A 381 8.58 -43.18 -7.59
N TRP A 382 8.99 -41.91 -7.64
CA TRP A 382 8.16 -40.77 -8.07
C TRP A 382 7.36 -41.05 -9.34
N ASP A 383 8.01 -41.55 -10.40
CA ASP A 383 7.36 -41.81 -11.68
C ASP A 383 6.18 -42.79 -11.61
N LEU A 384 6.33 -43.82 -10.79
CA LEU A 384 5.31 -44.85 -10.59
C LEU A 384 4.23 -44.40 -9.59
N TRP A 385 4.59 -43.52 -8.65
CA TRP A 385 3.62 -42.88 -7.76
C TRP A 385 2.73 -41.91 -8.55
N LEU A 386 3.31 -41.01 -9.34
CA LEU A 386 2.60 -40.06 -10.19
C LEU A 386 1.71 -40.79 -11.21
N GLU A 387 2.21 -41.86 -11.84
CA GLU A 387 1.42 -42.66 -12.78
C GLU A 387 0.17 -43.22 -12.09
N LYS A 388 0.31 -43.86 -10.92
CA LYS A 388 -0.84 -44.43 -10.19
C LYS A 388 -1.79 -43.41 -9.57
N GLN A 389 -1.28 -42.28 -9.09
CA GLN A 389 -2.10 -41.30 -8.35
C GLN A 389 -2.90 -40.38 -9.26
N LEU A 390 -2.39 -40.06 -10.45
CA LEU A 390 -3.02 -39.07 -11.34
C LEU A 390 -3.16 -39.54 -12.79
N ILE A 391 -2.10 -40.10 -13.39
CA ILE A 391 -2.13 -40.41 -14.83
C ILE A 391 -3.08 -41.57 -15.14
N ASP A 392 -2.94 -42.72 -14.48
CA ASP A 392 -3.81 -43.89 -14.65
C ASP A 392 -5.30 -43.57 -14.37
N PRO A 393 -5.67 -42.84 -13.29
CA PRO A 393 -7.04 -42.36 -13.08
C PRO A 393 -7.58 -41.41 -14.15
N LEU A 394 -6.73 -40.57 -14.77
CA LEU A 394 -7.14 -39.70 -15.88
C LEU A 394 -7.20 -40.43 -17.23
N ARG A 395 -6.36 -41.44 -17.45
CA ARG A 395 -6.23 -42.21 -18.70
C ARG A 395 -7.58 -42.72 -19.26
N PRO A 396 -8.56 -43.23 -18.48
CA PRO A 396 -9.89 -43.60 -18.98
C PRO A 396 -10.89 -42.43 -19.13
N MET A 397 -10.58 -41.24 -18.60
CA MET A 397 -11.42 -40.03 -18.76
C MET A 397 -11.10 -39.28 -20.06
N VAL A 398 -9.81 -39.15 -20.39
CA VAL A 398 -9.33 -38.38 -21.57
C VAL A 398 -8.69 -39.24 -22.66
N GLY A 399 -8.41 -40.52 -22.39
CA GLY A 399 -7.74 -41.44 -23.34
C GLY A 399 -8.71 -42.32 -24.12
N GLY A 400 -8.82 -42.08 -25.42
CA GLY A 400 -9.64 -42.87 -26.36
C GLY A 400 -9.09 -44.25 -26.70
N SER A 401 -9.12 -45.20 -25.76
CA SER A 401 -8.89 -46.62 -26.08
C SER A 401 -10.13 -47.25 -26.72
N ALA A 402 -9.97 -47.84 -27.91
CA ALA A 402 -11.04 -48.52 -28.65
C ALA A 402 -11.70 -49.69 -27.87
N ALA A 403 -11.08 -50.18 -26.80
CA ALA A 403 -11.66 -51.17 -25.91
C ALA A 403 -12.81 -50.62 -25.03
N VAL A 404 -12.85 -49.29 -24.78
CA VAL A 404 -13.90 -48.63 -23.98
C VAL A 404 -15.13 -48.33 -24.84
N GLN A 405 -14.94 -48.07 -26.14
CA GLN A 405 -16.03 -47.75 -27.08
C GLN A 405 -17.15 -48.80 -27.15
N SER A 406 -16.85 -50.08 -26.90
CA SER A 406 -17.86 -51.16 -26.94
C SER A 406 -18.73 -51.26 -25.68
N MET A 407 -18.48 -50.44 -24.65
CA MET A 407 -19.27 -50.39 -23.42
C MET A 407 -20.08 -49.09 -23.25
N THR A 408 -19.99 -48.16 -24.20
CA THR A 408 -20.57 -46.80 -24.12
C THR A 408 -21.65 -46.51 -25.16
N GLU A 409 -22.47 -47.50 -25.56
CA GLU A 409 -23.58 -47.31 -26.51
C GLU A 409 -24.83 -46.59 -25.95
N SER A 410 -24.75 -45.97 -24.76
CA SER A 410 -25.93 -45.43 -24.06
C SER A 410 -25.82 -43.98 -23.54
N ILE A 411 -24.77 -43.23 -23.91
CA ILE A 411 -24.65 -41.79 -23.62
C ILE A 411 -24.18 -41.08 -24.91
N GLY A 412 -24.71 -39.89 -25.17
CA GLY A 412 -24.49 -39.10 -26.40
C GLY A 412 -23.06 -38.54 -26.57
N PRO A 413 -22.82 -37.78 -27.66
CA PRO A 413 -21.50 -37.24 -28.00
C PRO A 413 -21.04 -36.18 -26.97
N SER A 414 -19.75 -35.91 -26.77
CA SER A 414 -18.51 -36.52 -27.27
C SER A 414 -17.33 -35.93 -26.47
N GLN A 415 -16.23 -36.67 -26.26
CA GLN A 415 -14.92 -36.21 -25.76
C GLN A 415 -14.91 -34.83 -25.06
N GLU A 416 -15.08 -34.80 -23.74
CA GLU A 416 -14.85 -33.59 -22.95
C GLU A 416 -13.34 -33.41 -22.75
N ASP A 417 -12.75 -32.41 -23.40
CA ASP A 417 -11.36 -32.00 -23.16
C ASP A 417 -11.24 -31.44 -21.74
N LEU A 418 -10.68 -32.22 -20.83
CA LEU A 418 -10.55 -31.84 -19.42
C LEU A 418 -9.48 -30.75 -19.27
N LEU A 419 -9.83 -29.59 -18.70
CA LEU A 419 -8.91 -28.48 -18.48
C LEU A 419 -8.46 -28.41 -17.01
N ILE A 420 -7.15 -28.29 -16.78
CA ILE A 420 -6.57 -27.90 -15.49
C ILE A 420 -5.92 -26.51 -15.64
N VAL A 421 -6.14 -25.64 -14.65
CA VAL A 421 -5.52 -24.31 -14.58
C VAL A 421 -4.39 -24.31 -13.54
N VAL A 422 -3.23 -23.75 -13.87
CA VAL A 422 -2.13 -23.54 -12.91
C VAL A 422 -1.62 -22.12 -13.01
N ASP A 423 -1.74 -21.35 -11.93
CA ASP A 423 -1.23 -19.98 -11.86
C ASP A 423 0.23 -19.94 -11.37
N ASP A 424 1.00 -18.97 -11.89
CA ASP A 424 2.37 -18.59 -11.50
C ASP A 424 3.38 -19.76 -11.47
N VAL A 425 3.40 -20.59 -12.54
CA VAL A 425 4.19 -21.84 -12.57
C VAL A 425 5.71 -21.59 -12.47
N ASP A 426 6.20 -20.38 -12.76
CA ASP A 426 7.60 -20.01 -12.56
C ASP A 426 7.96 -19.82 -11.08
N ALA A 427 7.02 -19.48 -10.19
CA ALA A 427 7.26 -19.51 -8.74
C ALA A 427 7.65 -20.93 -8.28
N ALA A 428 7.02 -21.96 -8.85
CA ALA A 428 7.35 -23.37 -8.57
C ALA A 428 8.72 -23.79 -9.12
N THR A 429 9.31 -23.09 -10.10
CA THR A 429 10.67 -23.40 -10.59
C THR A 429 11.78 -23.04 -9.60
N GLN A 430 11.48 -22.20 -8.60
CA GLN A 430 12.41 -21.76 -7.56
C GLN A 430 12.43 -22.74 -6.36
N HIS A 431 11.53 -23.72 -6.32
CA HIS A 431 11.46 -24.71 -5.25
C HIS A 431 12.61 -25.72 -5.34
N LYS A 432 13.16 -26.14 -4.20
CA LYS A 432 14.40 -26.94 -4.11
C LYS A 432 14.21 -28.46 -4.19
N THR A 433 13.00 -28.94 -4.52
CA THR A 433 12.73 -30.36 -4.75
C THR A 433 13.25 -30.82 -6.11
N PRO A 434 13.62 -32.10 -6.27
CA PRO A 434 13.96 -32.65 -7.58
C PRO A 434 12.73 -32.77 -8.50
N GLU A 435 11.53 -32.88 -7.94
CA GLU A 435 10.25 -32.84 -8.67
C GLU A 435 9.70 -31.40 -8.78
N ARG A 436 9.31 -30.97 -9.98
CA ARG A 436 8.67 -29.65 -10.22
C ARG A 436 7.25 -29.78 -10.77
N ILE A 437 6.38 -28.84 -10.43
CA ILE A 437 5.00 -28.78 -10.96
C ILE A 437 4.98 -28.66 -12.50
N LEU A 438 5.91 -27.89 -13.09
CA LEU A 438 6.02 -27.77 -14.55
C LEU A 438 6.30 -29.11 -15.23
N ASP A 439 7.20 -29.93 -14.68
CA ASP A 439 7.54 -31.25 -15.23
C ASP A 439 6.35 -32.21 -15.17
N VAL A 440 5.53 -32.13 -14.11
CA VAL A 440 4.25 -32.86 -14.02
C VAL A 440 3.28 -32.42 -15.10
N CYS A 441 3.12 -31.10 -15.28
CA CYS A 441 2.24 -30.53 -16.31
C CYS A 441 2.63 -31.02 -17.73
N LEU A 442 3.92 -30.97 -18.07
CA LEU A 442 4.39 -31.41 -19.38
C LEU A 442 4.23 -32.92 -19.60
N ARG A 443 4.45 -33.74 -18.56
CA ARG A 443 4.21 -35.18 -18.64
C ARG A 443 2.73 -35.52 -18.81
N LEU A 444 1.84 -34.80 -18.13
CA LEU A 444 0.39 -34.97 -18.28
C LEU A 444 -0.04 -34.69 -19.73
N VAL A 445 0.43 -33.60 -20.33
CA VAL A 445 0.17 -33.25 -21.75
C VAL A 445 0.73 -34.34 -22.69
N ALA A 446 1.94 -34.83 -22.44
CA ALA A 446 2.57 -35.87 -23.26
C ALA A 446 1.87 -37.24 -23.20
N GLU A 447 1.33 -37.63 -22.03
CA GLU A 447 0.69 -38.95 -21.84
C GLU A 447 -0.84 -38.95 -22.06
N LEU A 448 -1.52 -37.81 -22.01
CA LEU A 448 -2.98 -37.70 -21.99
C LEU A 448 -3.51 -36.76 -23.08
N PRO A 449 -3.73 -37.25 -24.33
CA PRO A 449 -3.98 -36.37 -25.47
C PRO A 449 -5.36 -35.67 -25.50
N GLY A 450 -6.25 -35.94 -24.54
CA GLY A 450 -7.51 -35.21 -24.32
C GLY A 450 -7.49 -34.30 -23.08
N LEU A 451 -6.32 -34.10 -22.46
CA LEU A 451 -6.13 -33.15 -21.38
C LEU A 451 -5.63 -31.82 -21.95
N ARG A 452 -6.19 -30.71 -21.48
CA ARG A 452 -5.70 -29.36 -21.73
C ARG A 452 -5.16 -28.72 -20.46
N LEU A 453 -4.16 -27.85 -20.59
CA LEU A 453 -3.60 -27.06 -19.50
C LEU A 453 -3.61 -25.57 -19.85
N LEU A 454 -4.09 -24.75 -18.92
CA LEU A 454 -3.94 -23.30 -18.95
C LEU A 454 -2.94 -22.91 -17.86
N LEU A 455 -1.76 -22.44 -18.25
CA LEU A 455 -0.71 -22.02 -17.33
C LEU A 455 -0.56 -20.50 -17.35
N THR A 456 -0.37 -19.85 -16.20
CA THR A 456 0.15 -18.48 -16.15
C THR A 456 1.60 -18.48 -15.68
N THR A 457 2.45 -17.66 -16.30
CA THR A 457 3.88 -17.67 -15.99
C THR A 457 4.61 -16.39 -16.44
N GLU A 458 5.66 -15.98 -15.74
CA GLU A 458 6.70 -15.10 -16.30
C GLU A 458 7.61 -15.92 -17.24
N MET A 459 7.73 -15.49 -18.51
CA MET A 459 8.52 -16.20 -19.54
C MET A 459 10.03 -16.05 -19.34
N SER A 460 10.53 -16.66 -18.26
CA SER A 460 11.95 -16.80 -17.95
C SER A 460 12.65 -17.75 -18.94
N THR A 461 13.98 -17.68 -19.01
CA THR A 461 14.79 -18.61 -19.81
C THR A 461 14.57 -20.06 -19.39
N ALA A 462 14.56 -20.36 -18.08
CA ALA A 462 14.32 -21.72 -17.59
C ALA A 462 12.97 -22.31 -18.02
N VAL A 463 11.90 -21.49 -18.01
CA VAL A 463 10.58 -21.90 -18.51
C VAL A 463 10.60 -22.06 -20.03
N ARG A 464 11.23 -21.13 -20.77
CA ARG A 464 11.36 -21.20 -22.22
C ARG A 464 12.11 -22.44 -22.69
N ASP A 465 13.32 -22.68 -22.17
CA ASP A 465 14.17 -23.83 -22.50
C ASP A 465 13.42 -25.16 -22.28
N THR A 466 12.57 -25.21 -21.24
CA THR A 466 11.73 -26.38 -20.91
C THR A 466 10.55 -26.56 -21.88
N LEU A 467 10.13 -25.49 -22.57
CA LEU A 467 9.01 -25.45 -23.51
C LEU A 467 9.43 -25.43 -24.99
N GLU A 468 10.72 -25.22 -25.33
CA GLU A 468 11.22 -25.07 -26.72
C GLU A 468 10.83 -26.21 -27.67
N SER A 469 10.54 -27.40 -27.14
CA SER A 469 10.17 -28.58 -27.93
C SER A 469 8.66 -28.83 -28.10
N LEU A 470 7.80 -27.94 -27.57
CA LEU A 470 6.35 -28.13 -27.49
C LEU A 470 5.58 -27.04 -28.25
N SER A 471 4.47 -27.45 -28.90
CA SER A 471 3.51 -26.51 -29.48
C SER A 471 2.55 -26.04 -28.38
N TYR A 472 2.39 -24.72 -28.24
CA TYR A 472 1.44 -24.12 -27.29
C TYR A 472 0.81 -22.85 -27.87
N ALA A 473 -0.46 -22.61 -27.52
CA ALA A 473 -1.07 -21.31 -27.70
C ALA A 473 -0.52 -20.33 -26.64
N SER A 474 -0.42 -19.04 -26.94
CA SER A 474 -0.01 -18.04 -25.95
C SER A 474 -0.78 -16.73 -26.05
N PHE A 475 -0.90 -16.04 -24.91
CA PHE A 475 -1.46 -14.69 -24.83
C PHE A 475 -0.63 -13.86 -23.84
N THR A 476 -0.18 -12.68 -24.27
CA THR A 476 0.73 -11.85 -23.48
C THR A 476 0.00 -10.67 -22.83
N LEU A 477 -0.14 -10.73 -21.50
CA LEU A 477 -0.71 -9.71 -20.63
C LEU A 477 0.17 -8.47 -20.43
N ASP A 478 1.43 -8.45 -20.87
CA ASP A 478 2.24 -7.22 -20.97
C ASP A 478 3.09 -7.13 -22.23
N ILE A 479 2.94 -6.05 -22.99
CA ILE A 479 3.71 -5.84 -24.23
C ILE A 479 4.98 -5.10 -23.83
N VAL A 480 6.00 -5.88 -23.47
CA VAL A 480 7.31 -5.38 -23.07
C VAL A 480 8.02 -4.84 -24.31
N TYR A 481 8.38 -3.55 -24.29
CA TYR A 481 9.22 -2.95 -25.31
C TYR A 481 10.66 -2.82 -24.80
N ARG A 482 11.63 -3.34 -25.55
CA ARG A 482 13.05 -2.98 -25.40
C ARG A 482 13.40 -1.84 -26.36
N ASN A 483 14.13 -0.86 -25.86
CA ASN A 483 14.53 0.29 -26.64
C ASN A 483 15.71 -0.04 -27.56
N PHE A 484 15.63 0.42 -28.80
CA PHE A 484 16.74 0.58 -29.73
C PHE A 484 16.88 2.09 -29.98
N ASP A 485 17.88 2.70 -29.34
CA ASP A 485 18.08 4.14 -29.31
C ASP A 485 19.05 4.55 -30.41
N LEU A 486 18.52 5.13 -31.49
CA LEU A 486 19.30 5.61 -32.63
C LEU A 486 19.39 7.13 -32.62
N ARG A 487 20.61 7.66 -32.54
CA ARG A 487 20.89 9.10 -32.62
C ARG A 487 21.50 9.47 -33.95
N ILE A 488 21.06 10.60 -34.51
CA ILE A 488 21.60 11.20 -35.74
C ILE A 488 21.87 12.68 -35.45
N GLN A 489 23.14 13.08 -35.41
CA GLN A 489 23.53 14.46 -35.06
C GLN A 489 24.68 14.99 -35.92
N GLU A 490 24.98 16.30 -35.81
CA GLU A 490 26.14 16.89 -36.48
C GLU A 490 27.44 16.21 -36.02
N ALA A 491 28.21 15.67 -36.96
CA ALA A 491 29.53 15.12 -36.63
C ALA A 491 30.49 16.27 -36.26
N PRO A 492 31.43 16.08 -35.31
CA PRO A 492 32.40 17.10 -34.88
C PRO A 492 33.54 17.31 -35.91
N THR A 493 33.19 17.50 -37.18
CA THR A 493 34.10 17.59 -38.33
C THR A 493 34.09 18.98 -38.98
N LYS A 494 35.18 19.32 -39.70
CA LYS A 494 35.27 20.60 -40.44
C LYS A 494 34.48 20.64 -41.75
N GLN A 495 33.98 19.50 -42.19
CA GLN A 495 33.07 19.37 -43.33
C GLN A 495 31.67 19.05 -42.78
N PRO A 496 30.60 19.49 -43.46
CA PRO A 496 29.24 19.07 -43.10
C PRO A 496 29.15 17.56 -43.20
N ALA A 497 28.80 16.93 -42.08
CA ALA A 497 28.61 15.50 -41.97
C ALA A 497 27.70 15.23 -40.77
N ARG A 498 27.13 14.02 -40.75
CA ARG A 498 26.34 13.51 -39.63
C ARG A 498 26.93 12.23 -39.10
N GLU A 499 26.92 12.07 -37.79
CA GLU A 499 27.23 10.80 -37.14
C GLU A 499 25.93 10.09 -36.76
N VAL A 500 25.92 8.78 -36.99
CA VAL A 500 24.82 7.87 -36.63
C VAL A 500 25.35 6.87 -35.61
N GLU A 501 24.64 6.75 -34.49
CA GLU A 501 25.09 6.00 -33.32
C GLU A 501 23.93 5.28 -32.63
N VAL A 502 24.14 4.01 -32.27
CA VAL A 502 23.24 3.25 -31.41
C VAL A 502 23.66 3.46 -29.95
N LEU A 503 22.88 4.26 -29.22
CA LEU A 503 23.14 4.64 -27.82
C LEU A 503 22.84 3.49 -26.83
N ALA A 504 21.82 2.69 -27.15
CA ALA A 504 21.38 1.54 -26.36
C ALA A 504 20.57 0.59 -27.24
N SER A 505 20.81 -0.72 -27.11
CA SER A 505 19.98 -1.76 -27.71
C SER A 505 20.16 -3.10 -26.97
N PRO A 506 19.25 -4.07 -27.10
CA PRO A 506 19.45 -5.45 -26.61
C PRO A 506 20.78 -6.07 -27.07
N ALA A 507 21.18 -5.80 -28.33
CA ALA A 507 22.45 -6.30 -28.88
C ALA A 507 23.70 -5.52 -28.44
N GLY A 508 23.56 -4.48 -27.60
CA GLY A 508 24.64 -3.62 -27.13
C GLY A 508 24.57 -2.19 -27.67
N VAL A 509 25.73 -1.55 -27.82
CA VAL A 509 25.88 -0.17 -28.29
C VAL A 509 26.84 -0.14 -29.49
N SER A 510 26.81 0.93 -30.29
CA SER A 510 27.80 1.13 -31.35
C SER A 510 29.23 1.21 -30.78
N THR A 511 30.17 0.48 -31.39
CA THR A 511 31.60 0.58 -31.03
C THR A 511 32.25 1.83 -31.62
N SER A 512 31.71 2.34 -32.73
CA SER A 512 32.07 3.66 -33.27
C SER A 512 30.90 4.24 -34.09
N PRO A 513 30.52 5.53 -33.92
CA PRO A 513 29.56 6.18 -34.78
C PRO A 513 30.01 6.17 -36.25
N PHE A 514 29.14 5.78 -37.17
CA PHE A 514 29.45 5.87 -38.61
C PHE A 514 29.06 7.25 -39.15
N VAL A 515 29.85 7.77 -40.09
CA VAL A 515 29.75 9.17 -40.54
C VAL A 515 29.25 9.27 -41.98
N ILE A 516 28.12 9.95 -42.16
CA ILE A 516 27.53 10.28 -43.45
C ILE A 516 28.06 11.65 -43.88
N THR A 517 28.60 11.75 -45.10
CA THR A 517 29.31 12.95 -45.61
C THR A 517 28.64 13.63 -46.79
N HIS A 518 27.51 13.10 -47.27
CA HIS A 518 26.83 13.50 -48.51
C HIS A 518 25.30 13.31 -48.42
N ASP A 519 24.69 13.67 -47.29
CA ASP A 519 23.24 13.53 -47.02
C ASP A 519 22.42 14.78 -47.32
N ASP A 520 23.02 15.96 -47.34
CA ASP A 520 22.42 17.23 -47.76
C ASP A 520 21.59 17.13 -49.07
N ASP A 521 22.11 16.41 -50.06
CA ASP A 521 21.43 16.16 -51.35
C ASP A 521 20.38 15.04 -51.24
N LEU A 522 20.52 14.11 -50.29
CA LEU A 522 19.53 13.07 -49.99
C LEU A 522 18.30 13.67 -49.31
N VAL A 523 18.48 14.48 -48.27
CA VAL A 523 17.38 15.15 -47.56
C VAL A 523 16.62 16.08 -48.51
N ARG A 524 17.34 16.87 -49.31
CA ARG A 524 16.72 17.72 -50.35
C ARG A 524 16.00 16.90 -51.43
N ARG A 525 16.52 15.72 -51.82
CA ARG A 525 15.83 14.81 -52.74
C ARG A 525 14.55 14.26 -52.13
N ILE A 526 14.62 13.65 -50.95
CA ILE A 526 13.49 13.01 -50.28
C ILE A 526 12.38 14.03 -50.03
N ASN A 527 12.67 15.20 -49.47
CA ASN A 527 11.67 16.25 -49.26
C ASN A 527 11.05 16.72 -50.59
N GLY A 528 11.85 16.80 -51.66
CA GLY A 528 11.38 17.13 -53.01
C GLY A 528 10.63 16.01 -53.75
N GLU A 529 10.71 14.76 -53.27
CA GLU A 529 9.91 13.63 -53.74
C GLU A 529 8.62 13.51 -52.94
N MET A 530 8.67 13.69 -51.62
CA MET A 530 7.51 13.72 -50.72
C MET A 530 6.45 14.74 -51.14
N SER A 531 6.85 15.92 -51.62
CA SER A 531 5.91 16.94 -52.14
C SER A 531 5.16 16.54 -53.42
N LYS A 532 5.46 15.35 -53.98
CA LYS A 532 4.81 14.77 -55.17
C LYS A 532 4.09 13.46 -54.85
N VAL A 533 4.13 13.00 -53.59
CA VAL A 533 3.59 11.71 -53.16
C VAL A 533 2.06 11.81 -53.05
N THR A 534 1.36 11.02 -53.85
CA THR A 534 -0.09 10.81 -53.76
C THR A 534 -0.42 9.61 -52.86
N PRO A 535 -1.70 9.39 -52.50
CA PRO A 535 -2.12 8.17 -51.81
C PRO A 535 -1.79 6.86 -52.56
N GLU A 536 -1.71 6.88 -53.90
CA GLU A 536 -1.34 5.71 -54.72
C GLU A 536 0.18 5.57 -54.96
N THR A 537 0.99 6.56 -54.55
CA THR A 537 2.43 6.56 -54.83
C THR A 537 3.17 5.54 -53.95
N PRO A 538 3.93 4.57 -54.51
CA PRO A 538 4.68 3.57 -53.74
C PRO A 538 5.73 4.19 -52.81
N ARG A 539 5.82 3.70 -51.56
CA ARG A 539 6.73 4.27 -50.54
C ARG A 539 8.06 3.53 -50.38
N GLN A 540 8.17 2.32 -50.92
CA GLN A 540 9.36 1.47 -50.83
C GLN A 540 10.65 2.13 -51.37
N PRO A 541 10.66 2.89 -52.49
CA PRO A 541 11.90 3.47 -53.00
C PRO A 541 12.55 4.46 -52.02
N ILE A 542 11.74 5.36 -51.45
CA ILE A 542 12.20 6.33 -50.44
C ILE A 542 12.58 5.60 -49.15
N GLY A 543 11.79 4.61 -48.75
CA GLY A 543 12.06 3.75 -47.60
C GLY A 543 13.39 2.99 -47.67
N ALA A 544 13.72 2.43 -48.84
CA ALA A 544 14.95 1.72 -49.11
C ALA A 544 16.16 2.65 -49.13
N ASP A 545 16.00 3.89 -49.61
CA ASP A 545 17.05 4.91 -49.53
C ASP A 545 17.33 5.33 -48.07
N LEU A 546 16.29 5.59 -47.28
CA LEU A 546 16.42 5.87 -45.84
C LEU A 546 17.15 4.72 -45.11
N PHE A 547 16.71 3.48 -45.32
CA PHE A 547 17.32 2.32 -44.66
C PHE A 547 18.77 2.10 -45.10
N ARG A 548 19.08 2.21 -46.40
CA ARG A 548 20.46 2.04 -46.90
C ARG A 548 21.42 3.12 -46.41
N THR A 549 20.96 4.35 -46.21
CA THR A 549 21.82 5.45 -45.74
C THR A 549 21.97 5.49 -44.22
N PHE A 550 20.87 5.36 -43.46
CA PHE A 550 20.90 5.56 -42.01
C PHE A 550 20.97 4.26 -41.19
N ILE A 551 20.60 3.11 -41.78
CA ILE A 551 20.73 1.77 -41.15
C ILE A 551 21.80 0.98 -41.91
N ALA A 552 23.04 1.44 -41.81
CA ALA A 552 24.21 0.87 -42.47
C ALA A 552 25.15 0.15 -41.48
N GLU A 553 26.04 -0.69 -42.03
CA GLU A 553 27.16 -1.31 -41.30
C GLU A 553 26.75 -1.88 -39.92
N GLU A 554 27.49 -1.55 -38.85
CA GLU A 554 27.25 -2.00 -37.47
C GLU A 554 25.81 -1.73 -36.99
N THR A 555 25.21 -0.60 -37.37
CA THR A 555 23.83 -0.26 -36.94
C THR A 555 22.81 -1.27 -37.47
N ARG A 556 23.01 -1.82 -38.67
CA ARG A 556 22.14 -2.86 -39.24
C ARG A 556 22.32 -4.20 -38.53
N GLU A 557 23.55 -4.53 -38.15
CA GLU A 557 23.85 -5.77 -37.42
C GLU A 557 23.27 -5.72 -36.01
N LEU A 558 23.41 -4.59 -35.30
CA LEU A 558 22.80 -4.35 -33.99
C LEU A 558 21.28 -4.37 -34.07
N LEU A 559 20.66 -3.74 -35.09
CA LEU A 559 19.19 -3.71 -35.24
C LEU A 559 18.62 -5.11 -35.48
N ARG A 560 19.18 -5.87 -36.42
CA ARG A 560 18.74 -7.25 -36.71
C ARG A 560 18.99 -8.19 -35.52
N SER A 561 20.12 -8.05 -34.83
CA SER A 561 20.43 -8.87 -33.65
C SER A 561 19.50 -8.54 -32.48
N SER A 562 19.18 -7.27 -32.27
CA SER A 562 18.21 -6.83 -31.26
C SER A 562 16.81 -7.34 -31.57
N MET A 563 16.40 -7.30 -32.84
CA MET A 563 15.12 -7.84 -33.28
C MET A 563 15.02 -9.35 -33.02
N ALA A 564 16.06 -10.12 -33.37
CA ALA A 564 16.12 -11.56 -33.10
C ALA A 564 16.06 -11.87 -31.60
N GLN A 565 16.74 -11.08 -30.76
CA GLN A 565 16.71 -11.24 -29.30
C GLN A 565 15.31 -10.96 -28.72
N VAL A 566 14.65 -9.86 -29.09
CA VAL A 566 13.30 -9.57 -28.55
C VAL A 566 12.26 -10.59 -29.04
N GLN A 567 12.36 -11.04 -30.29
CA GLN A 567 11.50 -12.10 -30.81
C GLN A 567 11.71 -13.43 -30.09
N GLN A 568 12.97 -13.82 -29.82
CA GLN A 568 13.27 -14.97 -28.97
C GLN A 568 12.78 -14.76 -27.51
N ALA A 569 12.74 -13.51 -27.04
CA ALA A 569 12.25 -13.16 -25.71
C ALA A 569 10.71 -13.11 -25.58
N GLY A 570 9.96 -13.07 -26.69
CA GLY A 570 8.54 -12.74 -26.68
C GLY A 570 8.25 -11.26 -26.36
N GLU A 571 9.27 -10.41 -26.51
CA GLU A 571 9.24 -8.97 -26.30
C GLU A 571 9.15 -8.24 -27.66
N ARG A 572 8.91 -6.93 -27.63
CA ARG A 572 8.87 -6.05 -28.81
C ARG A 572 10.04 -5.08 -28.84
N LEU A 573 10.43 -4.64 -30.03
CA LEU A 573 11.44 -3.61 -30.24
C LEU A 573 10.79 -2.23 -30.36
N ARG A 574 11.35 -1.25 -29.66
CA ARG A 574 10.99 0.16 -29.80
C ARG A 574 12.16 0.93 -30.40
N LEU A 575 12.05 1.29 -31.67
CA LEU A 575 13.01 2.14 -32.34
C LEU A 575 12.76 3.59 -31.93
N ARG A 576 13.59 4.11 -31.00
CA ARG A 576 13.55 5.50 -30.53
C ARG A 576 14.55 6.33 -31.34
N LEU A 577 14.04 7.30 -32.11
CA LEU A 577 14.85 8.17 -32.94
C LEU A 577 15.13 9.49 -32.22
N PHE A 578 16.41 9.78 -31.96
CA PHE A 578 16.90 11.03 -31.37
C PHE A 578 17.36 11.96 -32.50
N LEU A 579 16.52 12.93 -32.85
CA LEU A 579 16.66 13.80 -34.02
C LEU A 579 16.80 15.28 -33.60
N PRO A 580 17.98 15.74 -33.17
CA PRO A 580 18.21 17.14 -32.79
C PRO A 580 18.07 18.15 -33.95
N ASP A 581 18.34 17.74 -35.20
CA ASP A 581 18.33 18.58 -36.39
C ASP A 581 16.98 18.46 -37.15
N GLU A 582 16.32 19.61 -37.34
CA GLU A 582 15.02 19.76 -38.00
C GLU A 582 14.94 19.12 -39.39
N ALA A 583 16.06 19.09 -40.13
CA ALA A 583 16.13 18.50 -41.46
C ALA A 583 15.78 17.00 -41.44
N TYR A 584 16.18 16.28 -40.38
CA TYR A 584 15.93 14.85 -40.19
C TYR A 584 14.60 14.60 -39.49
N VAL A 585 14.11 15.55 -38.69
CA VAL A 585 12.72 15.56 -38.18
C VAL A 585 11.72 15.59 -39.35
N SER A 586 12.05 16.24 -40.48
CA SER A 586 11.16 16.27 -41.65
C SER A 586 11.10 14.98 -42.48
N LEU A 587 12.02 14.02 -42.28
CA LEU A 587 12.09 12.77 -43.07
C LEU A 587 11.00 11.75 -42.67
N PRO A 588 10.53 10.89 -43.58
CA PRO A 588 9.46 9.93 -43.33
C PRO A 588 10.02 8.59 -42.82
N TRP A 589 10.55 8.58 -41.60
CA TRP A 589 11.12 7.39 -40.95
C TRP A 589 10.14 6.21 -40.85
N GLU A 590 8.84 6.50 -40.83
CA GLU A 590 7.76 5.53 -40.87
C GLU A 590 7.73 4.71 -42.17
N TRP A 591 8.42 5.15 -43.22
CA TRP A 591 8.57 4.39 -44.46
C TRP A 591 9.84 3.52 -44.50
N LEU A 592 10.64 3.44 -43.42
CA LEU A 592 11.85 2.58 -43.37
C LEU A 592 11.56 1.17 -43.90
N TYR A 593 12.19 0.85 -45.04
CA TYR A 593 11.93 -0.36 -45.80
C TYR A 593 13.23 -1.12 -46.05
N GLU A 594 13.24 -2.41 -45.74
CA GLU A 594 14.38 -3.29 -45.98
C GLU A 594 14.03 -4.34 -47.04
N GLU A 595 14.88 -4.47 -48.06
CA GLU A 595 14.73 -5.46 -49.12
C GLU A 595 14.72 -6.88 -48.52
N GLY A 596 13.57 -7.57 -48.62
CA GLY A 596 13.35 -8.91 -48.07
C GLY A 596 12.67 -8.96 -46.69
N ALA A 597 12.63 -7.85 -45.93
CA ALA A 597 11.96 -7.77 -44.62
C ALA A 597 10.76 -6.80 -44.58
N GLY A 598 10.56 -5.99 -45.63
CA GLY A 598 9.41 -5.11 -45.77
C GLY A 598 9.53 -3.79 -45.03
N PHE A 599 8.39 -3.15 -44.74
CA PHE A 599 8.33 -1.93 -43.92
C PHE A 599 8.45 -2.28 -42.44
N TRP A 600 9.41 -1.67 -41.75
CA TRP A 600 9.67 -1.96 -40.33
C TRP A 600 8.48 -1.63 -39.42
N VAL A 601 7.77 -0.52 -39.67
CA VAL A 601 6.58 -0.13 -38.86
C VAL A 601 5.34 -1.00 -39.08
N GLN A 602 5.37 -1.92 -40.05
CA GLN A 602 4.29 -2.89 -40.28
C GLN A 602 4.55 -4.22 -39.58
N GLN A 603 5.76 -4.45 -39.05
CA GLN A 603 6.07 -5.65 -38.28
C GLN A 603 5.35 -5.58 -36.91
N PRO A 604 4.71 -6.67 -36.44
CA PRO A 604 3.89 -6.65 -35.23
C PRO A 604 4.69 -6.38 -33.95
N ASP A 605 5.98 -6.66 -33.99
CA ASP A 605 6.88 -6.54 -32.84
C ASP A 605 7.66 -5.21 -32.83
N VAL A 606 7.37 -4.28 -33.74
CA VAL A 606 8.12 -3.01 -33.86
C VAL A 606 7.21 -1.81 -33.58
N SER A 607 7.65 -0.90 -32.71
CA SER A 607 7.11 0.45 -32.64
C SER A 607 8.20 1.49 -32.90
N LEU A 608 7.95 2.41 -33.83
CA LEU A 608 8.84 3.51 -34.17
C LEU A 608 8.31 4.81 -33.56
N VAL A 609 9.15 5.47 -32.78
CA VAL A 609 8.85 6.73 -32.09
C VAL A 609 9.97 7.74 -32.28
N ARG A 610 9.61 9.02 -32.38
CA ARG A 610 10.55 10.15 -32.39
C ARG A 610 10.62 10.69 -30.98
N TYR A 611 11.78 10.52 -30.34
CA TYR A 611 11.93 10.76 -28.91
C TYR A 611 12.65 12.08 -28.64
N ARG A 612 12.00 12.96 -27.88
CA ARG A 612 12.59 14.22 -27.38
C ARG A 612 12.92 14.07 -25.90
N GLN A 613 14.21 14.09 -25.57
CA GLN A 613 14.68 14.01 -24.19
C GLN A 613 14.45 15.34 -23.45
N GLN A 614 13.22 15.53 -22.96
CA GLN A 614 12.79 16.68 -22.17
C GLN A 614 11.82 16.19 -21.08
N THR A 615 11.81 16.86 -19.93
CA THR A 615 10.81 16.60 -18.89
C THR A 615 9.44 17.06 -19.36
N ALA A 616 8.57 16.12 -19.71
CA ALA A 616 7.16 16.40 -19.99
C ALA A 616 6.46 16.96 -18.75
N VAL A 617 5.58 17.95 -18.93
CA VAL A 617 4.76 18.49 -17.83
C VAL A 617 3.48 17.67 -17.76
N PHE A 618 3.44 16.75 -16.82
CA PHE A 618 2.34 15.81 -16.63
C PHE A 618 1.27 16.41 -15.70
N ARG A 619 0.08 16.71 -16.21
CA ARG A 619 -1.07 17.19 -15.40
C ARG A 619 -2.26 16.22 -15.36
N THR A 620 -2.27 15.23 -16.26
CA THR A 620 -3.38 14.31 -16.46
C THR A 620 -3.42 13.24 -15.37
N ARG A 621 -4.59 12.81 -14.90
CA ARG A 621 -4.67 11.73 -13.90
C ARG A 621 -4.09 10.41 -14.45
N ALA A 622 -3.64 9.53 -13.58
CA ALA A 622 -3.24 8.17 -13.97
C ALA A 622 -4.46 7.42 -14.56
N ASN A 623 -4.31 6.92 -15.79
CA ASN A 623 -5.32 6.28 -16.65
C ASN A 623 -6.75 6.83 -16.46
N PRO A 624 -7.07 8.03 -16.98
CA PRO A 624 -8.35 8.66 -16.71
C PRO A 624 -9.48 7.91 -17.44
N GLN A 625 -10.53 7.53 -16.70
CA GLN A 625 -11.70 6.83 -17.22
C GLN A 625 -12.98 7.60 -16.83
N PRO A 626 -13.81 8.02 -17.80
CA PRO A 626 -13.56 7.95 -19.24
C PRO A 626 -12.39 8.82 -19.71
N ILE A 627 -11.76 8.43 -20.81
CA ILE A 627 -10.84 9.31 -21.54
C ILE A 627 -11.67 10.38 -22.24
N HIS A 628 -11.65 11.60 -21.73
CA HIS A 628 -12.24 12.76 -22.38
C HIS A 628 -11.40 13.17 -23.61
N VAL A 629 -12.02 13.08 -24.79
CA VAL A 629 -11.42 13.39 -26.09
C VAL A 629 -12.17 14.56 -26.70
N LEU A 630 -11.49 15.68 -26.88
CA LEU A 630 -12.01 16.84 -27.62
C LEU A 630 -11.55 16.77 -29.07
N VAL A 631 -12.48 16.63 -30.01
CA VAL A 631 -12.21 16.71 -31.45
C VAL A 631 -12.58 18.10 -31.95
N ALA A 632 -11.57 18.93 -32.22
CA ALA A 632 -11.72 20.32 -32.60
C ALA A 632 -11.31 20.55 -34.06
N SER A 633 -12.23 21.05 -34.88
CA SER A 633 -11.97 21.40 -36.29
C SER A 633 -12.04 22.91 -36.52
N ALA A 634 -11.14 23.44 -37.35
CA ALA A 634 -11.22 24.79 -37.89
C ALA A 634 -11.29 24.74 -39.42
N MET A 635 -12.34 25.30 -40.01
CA MET A 635 -12.54 25.41 -41.45
C MET A 635 -12.91 26.85 -41.81
N PRO A 636 -11.98 27.81 -41.69
CA PRO A 636 -12.25 29.20 -42.01
C PRO A 636 -12.67 29.36 -43.47
N THR A 637 -13.73 30.15 -43.68
CA THR A 637 -14.44 30.33 -44.96
C THR A 637 -13.60 30.84 -46.15
N THR A 638 -12.34 31.20 -45.94
CA THR A 638 -11.42 31.74 -46.94
C THR A 638 -10.43 30.72 -47.52
N GLU A 639 -10.29 29.54 -46.92
CA GLU A 639 -9.25 28.56 -47.25
C GLU A 639 -9.76 27.40 -48.13
N ARG A 640 -8.85 26.54 -48.64
CA ARG A 640 -9.24 25.31 -49.36
C ARG A 640 -9.99 24.35 -48.42
N PRO A 641 -11.05 23.67 -48.89
CA PRO A 641 -11.72 22.64 -48.10
C PRO A 641 -10.82 21.43 -47.89
N PHE A 642 -10.48 21.16 -46.63
CA PHE A 642 -9.92 19.90 -46.15
C PHE A 642 -11.04 19.09 -45.46
N PRO A 643 -11.15 17.76 -45.62
CA PRO A 643 -12.25 16.94 -45.09
C PRO A 643 -12.22 16.73 -43.56
N ALA A 644 -12.05 17.81 -42.78
CA ALA A 644 -12.12 17.74 -41.31
C ALA A 644 -13.51 17.31 -40.83
N GLU A 645 -14.59 17.93 -41.34
CA GLU A 645 -15.97 17.57 -40.97
C GLU A 645 -16.32 16.13 -41.36
N GLU A 646 -15.87 15.66 -42.53
CA GLU A 646 -16.09 14.28 -42.96
C GLU A 646 -15.34 13.28 -42.07
N MET A 647 -14.10 13.59 -41.68
CA MET A 647 -13.32 12.78 -40.74
C MET A 647 -13.97 12.72 -39.35
N VAL A 648 -14.47 13.85 -38.82
CA VAL A 648 -15.22 13.89 -37.56
C VAL A 648 -16.48 13.04 -37.65
N ALA A 649 -17.28 13.21 -38.71
CA ALA A 649 -18.50 12.44 -38.92
C ALA A 649 -18.25 10.93 -39.15
N GLN A 650 -17.07 10.54 -39.66
CA GLN A 650 -16.64 9.15 -39.74
C GLN A 650 -16.19 8.62 -38.37
N LEU A 651 -15.49 9.43 -37.55
CA LEU A 651 -15.07 9.06 -36.20
C LEU A 651 -16.27 8.85 -35.26
N GLU A 652 -17.29 9.71 -35.36
CA GLU A 652 -18.57 9.58 -34.64
C GLU A 652 -19.37 8.30 -35.00
N GLN A 653 -19.05 7.62 -36.11
CA GLN A 653 -19.67 6.34 -36.48
C GLN A 653 -19.00 5.12 -35.82
N TYR A 654 -17.82 5.28 -35.21
CA TYR A 654 -17.19 4.19 -34.46
C TYR A 654 -17.79 4.10 -33.05
N PRO A 655 -18.11 2.89 -32.54
CA PRO A 655 -18.75 2.70 -31.23
C PRO A 655 -17.81 2.93 -30.03
N ILE A 656 -16.79 3.76 -30.17
CA ILE A 656 -15.78 4.04 -29.13
C ILE A 656 -16.42 4.59 -27.83
N ALA A 657 -17.43 5.43 -27.98
CA ALA A 657 -18.17 6.00 -26.84
C ALA A 657 -19.22 5.05 -26.22
N GLU A 658 -19.67 4.02 -26.94
CA GLU A 658 -20.68 3.06 -26.45
C GLU A 658 -20.18 2.25 -25.25
N SER A 659 -18.85 2.06 -25.15
CA SER A 659 -18.22 1.38 -24.02
C SER A 659 -18.21 2.18 -22.72
N GLY A 660 -18.57 3.47 -22.74
CA GLY A 660 -18.48 4.37 -21.59
C GLY A 660 -17.06 4.74 -21.14
N ARG A 661 -16.01 4.20 -21.80
CA ARG A 661 -14.59 4.43 -21.49
C ARG A 661 -13.99 5.64 -22.22
N ILE A 662 -14.66 6.15 -23.24
CA ILE A 662 -14.23 7.32 -24.02
C ILE A 662 -15.39 8.32 -24.04
N ALA A 663 -15.14 9.53 -23.57
CA ALA A 663 -16.07 10.66 -23.62
C ALA A 663 -15.68 11.56 -24.79
N LEU A 664 -16.29 11.32 -25.95
CA LEU A 664 -16.01 12.07 -27.19
C LEU A 664 -16.86 13.36 -27.24
N THR A 665 -16.20 14.51 -27.31
CA THR A 665 -16.84 15.82 -27.51
C THR A 665 -16.34 16.45 -28.81
N THR A 666 -17.24 16.94 -29.66
CA THR A 666 -16.87 17.54 -30.95
C THR A 666 -17.10 19.07 -30.96
N MET A 667 -16.11 19.82 -31.47
CA MET A 667 -16.13 21.28 -31.59
C MET A 667 -15.89 21.70 -33.04
N GLN A 668 -16.97 22.19 -33.68
CA GLN A 668 -16.90 22.88 -34.96
C GLN A 668 -16.67 24.39 -34.77
N ASN A 669 -16.14 25.06 -35.79
CA ASN A 669 -15.82 26.49 -35.80
C ASN A 669 -14.83 26.90 -34.69
N THR A 670 -13.70 26.20 -34.62
CA THR A 670 -12.74 26.30 -33.51
C THR A 670 -11.95 27.60 -33.57
N SER A 671 -12.20 28.47 -32.60
CA SER A 671 -11.39 29.67 -32.34
C SER A 671 -10.55 29.50 -31.09
N LEU A 672 -9.42 30.23 -31.01
CA LEU A 672 -8.50 30.17 -29.86
C LEU A 672 -9.19 30.44 -28.51
N GLY A 673 -10.17 31.35 -28.50
CA GLY A 673 -10.95 31.66 -27.29
C GLY A 673 -11.80 30.47 -26.85
N ARG A 674 -12.55 29.86 -27.77
CA ARG A 674 -13.38 28.67 -27.48
C ARG A 674 -12.52 27.48 -27.05
N LEU A 675 -11.40 27.22 -27.73
CA LEU A 675 -10.49 26.13 -27.39
C LEU A 675 -9.93 26.30 -25.97
N ARG A 676 -9.42 27.49 -25.63
CA ARG A 676 -8.97 27.78 -24.25
C ARG A 676 -10.09 27.61 -23.24
N ASP A 677 -11.24 28.24 -23.49
CA ASP A 677 -12.32 28.26 -22.52
C ASP A 677 -12.88 26.84 -22.27
N THR A 678 -12.79 25.92 -23.24
CA THR A 678 -13.07 24.49 -23.05
C THR A 678 -11.95 23.77 -22.29
N LEU A 679 -10.69 23.89 -22.71
CA LEU A 679 -9.53 23.23 -22.05
C LEU A 679 -9.34 23.65 -20.57
N VAL A 680 -9.85 24.83 -20.18
CA VAL A 680 -9.81 25.34 -18.80
C VAL A 680 -11.05 24.95 -17.97
N ARG A 681 -12.19 24.65 -18.60
CA ARG A 681 -13.45 24.32 -17.91
C ARG A 681 -13.72 22.82 -17.81
N GLU A 682 -13.19 22.05 -18.75
CA GLU A 682 -13.46 20.63 -18.91
C GLU A 682 -12.13 19.86 -18.82
N SER A 683 -12.14 18.72 -18.13
CA SER A 683 -11.03 17.76 -18.17
C SER A 683 -10.92 17.21 -19.59
N VAL A 684 -9.94 17.68 -20.36
CA VAL A 684 -9.65 17.21 -21.73
C VAL A 684 -8.29 16.51 -21.71
N HIS A 685 -8.32 15.19 -21.88
CA HIS A 685 -7.12 14.35 -21.81
C HIS A 685 -6.46 14.17 -23.18
N VAL A 686 -7.27 14.15 -24.24
CA VAL A 686 -6.82 14.08 -25.64
C VAL A 686 -7.45 15.21 -26.45
N LEU A 687 -6.63 15.95 -27.19
CA LEU A 687 -7.07 16.97 -28.15
C LEU A 687 -6.78 16.47 -29.57
N HIS A 688 -7.81 16.14 -30.32
CA HIS A 688 -7.70 15.91 -31.76
C HIS A 688 -7.96 17.22 -32.50
N LEU A 689 -6.89 17.82 -33.01
CA LEU A 689 -6.93 19.11 -33.70
C LEU A 689 -6.84 18.91 -35.22
N ALA A 690 -7.91 19.28 -35.94
CA ALA A 690 -8.02 19.22 -37.39
C ALA A 690 -7.97 20.63 -38.01
N VAL A 691 -6.82 21.02 -38.56
CA VAL A 691 -6.50 22.40 -38.94
C VAL A 691 -5.59 22.49 -40.16
N ALA A 692 -5.62 23.61 -40.88
CA ALA A 692 -4.57 23.92 -41.86
C ALA A 692 -3.33 24.52 -41.16
N ILE A 693 -2.16 24.33 -41.76
CA ILE A 693 -0.90 24.97 -41.34
C ILE A 693 -0.44 25.88 -42.48
N GLU A 694 0.19 27.01 -42.15
CA GLU A 694 0.90 27.92 -43.04
C GLU A 694 2.35 28.07 -42.61
N TYR A 695 3.25 28.49 -43.51
CA TYR A 695 4.64 28.80 -43.17
C TYR A 695 4.95 30.29 -43.47
N ASP A 696 5.29 31.07 -42.44
CA ASP A 696 5.54 32.52 -42.57
C ASP A 696 6.97 32.88 -43.06
N GLY A 697 7.77 31.86 -43.38
CA GLY A 697 9.18 31.98 -43.70
C GLY A 697 10.12 31.84 -42.49
N LYS A 698 9.59 31.73 -41.27
CA LYS A 698 10.36 31.56 -40.02
C LYS A 698 9.83 30.44 -39.11
N GLN A 699 8.52 30.24 -39.06
CA GLN A 699 7.87 29.26 -38.18
C GLN A 699 6.55 28.76 -38.84
N PRO A 700 6.08 27.55 -38.49
CA PRO A 700 4.73 27.13 -38.83
C PRO A 700 3.68 27.95 -38.04
N LEU A 701 2.54 28.20 -38.68
CA LEU A 701 1.39 28.88 -38.09
C LEU A 701 0.12 28.02 -38.28
N LEU A 702 -0.58 27.75 -37.18
CA LEU A 702 -1.87 27.07 -37.19
C LEU A 702 -2.94 28.03 -37.69
N VAL A 703 -3.72 27.61 -38.70
CA VAL A 703 -4.80 28.42 -39.28
C VAL A 703 -6.12 28.07 -38.59
N MET A 704 -6.51 28.91 -37.64
CA MET A 704 -7.74 28.78 -36.86
C MET A 704 -8.83 29.72 -37.37
N GLU A 705 -10.01 29.68 -36.77
CA GLU A 705 -11.02 30.70 -36.95
C GLU A 705 -10.90 31.84 -35.91
N ASN A 706 -11.33 33.03 -36.32
CA ASN A 706 -11.67 34.11 -35.39
C ASN A 706 -13.17 34.03 -35.00
N GLU A 707 -13.63 34.96 -34.16
CA GLU A 707 -15.03 35.08 -33.73
C GLU A 707 -16.03 35.34 -34.88
N THR A 708 -15.55 35.59 -36.10
CA THR A 708 -16.37 35.83 -37.30
C THR A 708 -16.23 34.72 -38.36
N GLY A 709 -15.60 33.58 -38.06
CA GLY A 709 -15.42 32.47 -39.01
C GLY A 709 -14.41 32.73 -40.15
N LEU A 710 -13.50 33.69 -39.96
CA LEU A 710 -12.41 34.03 -40.89
C LEU A 710 -11.07 33.49 -40.38
N ALA A 711 -10.15 33.21 -41.30
CA ALA A 711 -8.84 32.64 -41.00
C ALA A 711 -7.97 33.56 -40.13
N LYS A 712 -7.56 33.05 -38.96
CA LYS A 712 -6.64 33.67 -38.00
C LYS A 712 -5.45 32.76 -37.77
N ARG A 713 -4.26 33.25 -38.14
CA ARG A 713 -2.99 32.55 -37.93
C ARG A 713 -2.59 32.62 -36.45
N MET A 714 -2.18 31.49 -35.89
CA MET A 714 -1.74 31.31 -34.50
C MET A 714 -0.35 30.66 -34.49
N ALA A 715 0.54 31.07 -33.58
CA ALA A 715 1.84 30.42 -33.44
C ALA A 715 1.73 29.19 -32.51
N THR A 716 2.50 28.14 -32.78
CA THR A 716 2.52 26.88 -32.00
C THR A 716 2.65 27.10 -30.49
N LYS A 717 3.53 28.03 -30.10
CA LYS A 717 3.75 28.47 -28.70
C LYS A 717 2.49 28.91 -27.94
N ASP A 718 1.45 29.38 -28.63
CA ASP A 718 0.22 29.82 -27.97
C ASP A 718 -0.65 28.60 -27.62
N LEU A 719 -0.63 27.54 -28.45
CA LEU A 719 -1.23 26.23 -28.15
C LEU A 719 -0.43 25.47 -27.06
N ILE A 720 0.90 25.57 -27.06
CA ILE A 720 1.76 24.99 -26.02
C ILE A 720 1.37 25.54 -24.62
N LYS A 721 1.15 26.86 -24.49
CA LYS A 721 0.71 27.45 -23.22
C LYS A 721 -0.66 26.94 -22.77
N LEU A 722 -1.60 26.82 -23.70
CA LEU A 722 -2.93 26.26 -23.39
C LEU A 722 -2.83 24.80 -22.92
N ALA A 723 -1.97 23.99 -23.55
CA ALA A 723 -1.72 22.62 -23.12
C ALA A 723 -1.13 22.57 -21.70
N GLN A 724 -0.11 23.41 -21.41
CA GLN A 724 0.54 23.52 -20.10
C GLN A 724 -0.39 23.96 -18.94
N GLU A 725 -1.51 24.61 -19.26
CA GLU A 725 -2.55 25.07 -18.31
C GLU A 725 -3.73 24.07 -18.17
N SER A 726 -3.64 22.87 -18.76
CA SER A 726 -4.74 21.89 -18.86
C SER A 726 -4.31 20.45 -18.50
N GLU A 727 -5.27 19.51 -18.39
CA GLU A 727 -5.00 18.06 -18.19
C GLU A 727 -4.64 17.31 -19.49
N LEU A 728 -4.13 18.00 -20.52
CA LEU A 728 -3.85 17.43 -21.85
C LEU A 728 -2.60 16.53 -21.90
N ALA A 729 -2.78 15.23 -22.12
CA ALA A 729 -1.69 14.26 -22.27
C ALA A 729 -1.24 14.04 -23.73
N LEU A 730 -2.19 14.05 -24.65
CA LEU A 730 -1.97 13.65 -26.05
C LEU A 730 -2.66 14.62 -27.01
N LEU A 731 -1.91 15.09 -28.00
CA LEU A 731 -2.47 15.84 -29.13
C LEU A 731 -2.43 14.99 -30.40
N VAL A 732 -3.59 14.81 -31.04
CA VAL A 732 -3.69 14.18 -32.37
C VAL A 732 -3.80 15.30 -33.40
N LEU A 733 -2.73 15.54 -34.16
CA LEU A 733 -2.64 16.60 -35.16
C LEU A 733 -2.99 16.04 -36.55
N THR A 734 -4.17 16.38 -37.06
CA THR A 734 -4.53 16.13 -38.47
C THR A 734 -4.43 17.44 -39.22
N ALA A 735 -3.36 17.62 -40.00
CA ALA A 735 -3.07 18.91 -40.60
C ALA A 735 -2.54 18.82 -42.03
N VAL A 736 -2.86 19.84 -42.82
CA VAL A 736 -2.44 19.99 -44.22
C VAL A 736 -1.87 21.39 -44.45
N HIS A 737 -0.73 21.45 -45.14
CA HIS A 737 -0.10 22.66 -45.65
C HIS A 737 0.42 22.36 -47.06
N GLU A 738 -0.17 22.95 -48.10
CA GLU A 738 0.32 22.97 -49.50
C GLU A 738 1.12 21.72 -49.97
N ASP A 739 0.60 20.52 -49.71
CA ASP A 739 1.20 19.22 -50.04
C ASP A 739 2.61 18.95 -49.43
N GLN A 740 2.96 19.65 -48.33
CA GLN A 740 4.25 19.58 -47.64
C GLN A 740 4.15 19.00 -46.22
N TRP A 741 4.66 17.78 -46.05
CA TRP A 741 4.81 17.09 -44.77
C TRP A 741 5.68 17.84 -43.76
N THR A 742 6.73 18.51 -44.24
CA THR A 742 7.78 19.16 -43.43
C THR A 742 7.21 20.07 -42.34
N ALA A 743 6.28 20.98 -42.70
CA ALA A 743 5.69 21.92 -41.76
C ALA A 743 4.85 21.22 -40.67
N VAL A 744 4.13 20.15 -41.01
CA VAL A 744 3.32 19.37 -40.05
C VAL A 744 4.24 18.66 -39.05
N LEU A 745 5.32 18.03 -39.53
CA LEU A 745 6.27 17.31 -38.68
C LEU A 745 7.09 18.24 -37.78
N GLN A 746 7.50 19.41 -38.28
CA GLN A 746 8.14 20.46 -37.48
C GLN A 746 7.18 21.00 -36.40
N THR A 747 5.89 21.19 -36.73
CA THR A 747 4.89 21.63 -35.74
C THR A 747 4.68 20.59 -34.64
N ALA A 748 4.59 19.31 -34.99
CA ALA A 748 4.44 18.22 -34.02
C ALA A 748 5.66 18.09 -33.08
N ASP A 749 6.86 18.28 -33.63
CA ASP A 749 8.11 18.31 -32.86
C ASP A 749 8.21 19.53 -31.94
N GLU A 750 7.86 20.73 -32.43
CA GLU A 750 7.80 21.96 -31.62
C GLU A 750 6.81 21.83 -30.46
N LEU A 751 5.65 21.19 -30.68
CA LEU A 751 4.65 20.91 -29.65
C LEU A 751 5.19 20.01 -28.54
N VAL A 752 5.90 18.91 -28.87
CA VAL A 752 6.52 18.04 -27.87
C VAL A 752 7.70 18.73 -27.17
N ALA A 753 8.53 19.48 -27.91
CA ALA A 753 9.61 20.32 -27.37
C ALA A 753 9.09 21.49 -26.50
N GLY A 754 7.79 21.80 -26.61
CA GLY A 754 7.04 22.70 -25.73
C GLY A 754 6.60 22.08 -24.41
N GLY A 755 6.81 20.77 -24.20
CA GLY A 755 6.42 20.05 -22.99
C GLY A 755 5.09 19.30 -23.08
N ILE A 756 4.44 19.23 -24.25
CA ILE A 756 3.30 18.31 -24.45
C ILE A 756 3.84 16.86 -24.42
N PRO A 757 3.28 15.93 -23.62
CA PRO A 757 3.89 14.60 -23.43
C PRO A 757 3.98 13.77 -24.72
N ALA A 758 2.99 13.86 -25.60
CA ALA A 758 3.03 13.23 -26.92
C ALA A 758 2.17 13.93 -27.98
N VAL A 759 2.59 13.80 -29.23
CA VAL A 759 1.86 14.22 -30.41
C VAL A 759 1.83 13.10 -31.44
N VAL A 760 0.63 12.70 -31.87
CA VAL A 760 0.42 11.83 -33.04
C VAL A 760 0.06 12.71 -34.22
N ALA A 761 0.86 12.69 -35.28
CA ALA A 761 0.65 13.50 -36.48
C ALA A 761 0.22 12.65 -37.68
N LEU A 762 -0.77 13.14 -38.41
CA LEU A 762 -1.24 12.63 -39.70
C LEU A 762 -0.92 13.70 -40.78
N PRO A 763 0.30 13.74 -41.34
CA PRO A 763 0.76 14.77 -42.28
C PRO A 763 0.26 14.60 -43.73
N ALA A 764 -0.44 13.51 -44.05
CA ALA A 764 -0.89 13.19 -45.40
C ALA A 764 -2.40 13.42 -45.58
N LEU A 765 -2.80 13.84 -46.78
CA LEU A 765 -4.20 13.87 -47.20
C LEU A 765 -4.72 12.44 -47.45
N LEU A 766 -5.10 11.76 -46.37
CA LEU A 766 -5.68 10.42 -46.38
C LEU A 766 -7.23 10.48 -46.54
N PRO A 767 -7.87 9.40 -47.00
CA PRO A 767 -9.33 9.27 -46.95
C PRO A 767 -9.86 9.41 -45.52
N ALA A 768 -10.99 10.11 -45.34
CA ALA A 768 -11.59 10.38 -44.03
C ALA A 768 -11.80 9.09 -43.20
N GLN A 769 -12.32 8.03 -43.82
CA GLN A 769 -12.51 6.72 -43.20
C GLN A 769 -11.21 6.10 -42.66
N LEU A 770 -10.10 6.26 -43.38
CA LEU A 770 -8.79 5.71 -42.99
C LEU A 770 -8.20 6.46 -41.79
N MET A 771 -8.37 7.78 -41.74
CA MET A 771 -7.98 8.60 -40.59
C MET A 771 -8.84 8.27 -39.37
N ALA A 772 -10.16 8.21 -39.55
CA ALA A 772 -11.11 7.88 -38.49
C ALA A 772 -10.84 6.49 -37.90
N GLN A 773 -10.56 5.47 -38.72
CA GLN A 773 -10.18 4.15 -38.24
C GLN A 773 -8.89 4.18 -37.40
N GLY A 774 -7.83 4.83 -37.92
CA GLY A 774 -6.56 4.93 -37.20
C GLY A 774 -6.69 5.62 -35.85
N VAL A 775 -7.45 6.72 -35.78
CA VAL A 775 -7.72 7.45 -34.54
C VAL A 775 -8.64 6.65 -33.61
N ALA A 776 -9.70 6.00 -34.12
CA ALA A 776 -10.57 5.15 -33.30
C ALA A 776 -9.79 3.98 -32.68
N THR A 777 -8.93 3.28 -33.46
CA THR A 777 -8.06 2.21 -32.94
C THR A 777 -7.05 2.75 -31.92
N LEU A 778 -6.45 3.92 -32.16
CA LEU A 778 -5.56 4.56 -31.19
C LEU A 778 -6.27 4.83 -29.86
N LEU A 779 -7.46 5.42 -29.90
CA LEU A 779 -8.25 5.77 -28.72
C LEU A 779 -8.75 4.54 -27.96
N ASP A 780 -9.24 3.52 -28.66
CA ASP A 780 -9.73 2.27 -28.06
C ASP A 780 -8.59 1.50 -27.36
N GLN A 781 -7.42 1.41 -27.99
CA GLN A 781 -6.23 0.82 -27.37
C GLN A 781 -5.72 1.62 -26.16
N LEU A 782 -5.80 2.96 -26.20
CA LEU A 782 -5.49 3.79 -25.02
C LEU A 782 -6.52 3.59 -23.90
N ALA A 783 -7.81 3.41 -24.23
CA ALA A 783 -8.88 3.07 -23.28
C ALA A 783 -8.73 1.64 -22.72
N ASP A 784 -8.07 0.73 -23.47
CA ASP A 784 -7.63 -0.59 -22.98
C ASP A 784 -6.42 -0.52 -22.02
N GLY A 785 -5.90 0.68 -21.74
CA GLY A 785 -4.70 0.87 -20.93
C GLY A 785 -3.40 0.50 -21.64
N ALA A 786 -3.43 0.31 -22.97
CA ALA A 786 -2.20 0.13 -23.74
C ALA A 786 -1.34 1.40 -23.70
N TRP A 787 -0.02 1.24 -23.67
CA TRP A 787 0.90 2.37 -23.83
C TRP A 787 0.75 2.97 -25.23
N LEU A 788 1.03 4.28 -25.37
CA LEU A 788 0.85 5.02 -26.62
C LEU A 788 1.59 4.38 -27.80
N ASP A 789 2.77 3.81 -27.54
CA ASP A 789 3.61 3.19 -28.55
C ASP A 789 3.01 1.87 -29.08
N THR A 790 2.24 1.17 -28.24
CA THR A 790 1.41 0.02 -28.63
C THR A 790 0.19 0.48 -29.43
N ALA A 791 -0.52 1.48 -28.92
CA ALA A 791 -1.74 2.01 -29.54
C ALA A 791 -1.45 2.60 -30.94
N ALA A 792 -0.33 3.29 -31.11
CA ALA A 792 0.13 3.80 -32.40
C ALA A 792 0.57 2.69 -33.37
N ALA A 793 1.18 1.60 -32.87
CA ALA A 793 1.48 0.43 -33.71
C ALA A 793 0.20 -0.29 -34.18
N ALA A 794 -0.78 -0.47 -33.29
CA ALA A 794 -2.09 -1.03 -33.62
C ALA A 794 -2.86 -0.15 -34.63
N ALA A 795 -2.88 1.17 -34.41
CA ALA A 795 -3.46 2.13 -35.35
C ALA A 795 -2.81 2.05 -36.74
N ARG A 796 -1.47 1.94 -36.80
CA ARG A 796 -0.75 1.74 -38.07
C ARG A 796 -1.16 0.45 -38.78
N GLN A 797 -1.29 -0.66 -38.05
CA GLN A 797 -1.74 -1.94 -38.61
C GLN A 797 -3.17 -1.88 -39.13
N ALA A 798 -4.10 -1.27 -38.38
CA ALA A 798 -5.49 -1.09 -38.81
C ALA A 798 -5.58 -0.30 -40.12
N MET A 799 -4.83 0.80 -40.22
CA MET A 799 -4.73 1.61 -41.44
C MET A 799 -4.09 0.84 -42.62
N SER A 800 -3.09 0.00 -42.36
CA SER A 800 -2.52 -0.88 -43.39
C SER A 800 -3.54 -1.89 -43.91
N ALA A 801 -4.40 -2.46 -43.05
CA ALA A 801 -5.35 -3.49 -43.43
C ALA A 801 -6.45 -3.01 -44.40
N LEU A 802 -6.82 -1.72 -44.39
CA LEU A 802 -7.78 -1.15 -45.34
C LEU A 802 -7.18 -0.79 -46.72
N ARG A 803 -5.86 -0.81 -46.87
CA ARG A 803 -5.21 -0.61 -48.18
C ARG A 803 -4.98 -1.97 -48.85
N GLU A 804 -5.87 -2.33 -49.78
CA GLU A 804 -5.70 -3.54 -50.61
C GLU A 804 -4.43 -3.44 -51.48
N GLY A 805 -3.31 -3.99 -51.00
CA GLY A 805 -2.06 -4.18 -51.76
C GLY A 805 -0.79 -3.80 -50.99
N GLU A 806 0.34 -4.41 -51.37
CA GLU A 806 1.67 -4.31 -50.72
C GLU A 806 2.34 -2.90 -50.75
N VAL A 807 1.62 -1.84 -51.12
CA VAL A 807 2.22 -0.68 -51.80
C VAL A 807 2.53 0.53 -50.91
N ALA A 808 1.92 0.67 -49.72
CA ALA A 808 2.04 1.90 -48.93
C ALA A 808 2.51 1.68 -47.48
N GLY A 809 3.57 2.42 -47.11
CA GLY A 809 3.87 2.74 -45.72
C GLY A 809 2.73 3.57 -45.09
N VAL A 810 2.68 3.58 -43.75
CA VAL A 810 1.61 4.26 -43.02
C VAL A 810 2.03 5.68 -42.66
N ASP A 811 1.14 6.64 -42.96
CA ASP A 811 1.41 8.06 -42.80
C ASP A 811 0.97 8.55 -41.39
N LEU A 812 1.25 7.75 -40.34
CA LEU A 812 0.98 8.05 -38.93
C LEU A 812 2.29 8.12 -38.15
N VAL A 813 2.63 9.33 -37.72
CA VAL A 813 3.89 9.69 -37.06
C VAL A 813 3.66 9.90 -35.58
N LEU A 814 4.57 9.41 -34.73
CA LEU A 814 4.49 9.55 -33.27
C LEU A 814 5.74 10.27 -32.73
N PHE A 815 5.51 11.42 -32.10
CA PHE A 815 6.48 12.15 -31.29
C PHE A 815 6.12 12.00 -29.81
N THR A 816 7.12 11.75 -28.95
CA THR A 816 6.89 11.73 -27.50
C THR A 816 8.14 12.14 -26.72
N SER A 817 7.91 12.75 -25.56
CA SER A 817 8.92 12.98 -24.52
C SER A 817 8.82 11.94 -23.39
N THR A 818 7.90 10.97 -23.49
CA THR A 818 7.73 9.91 -22.50
C THR A 818 8.70 8.74 -22.77
N PRO A 819 9.58 8.34 -21.83
CA PRO A 819 10.62 7.34 -22.11
C PRO A 819 10.06 5.94 -22.40
N HIS A 820 8.89 5.60 -21.82
CA HIS A 820 8.24 4.29 -21.91
C HIS A 820 6.90 4.31 -22.66
N GLY A 821 6.49 5.43 -23.28
CA GLY A 821 5.22 5.51 -24.02
C GLY A 821 3.98 5.58 -23.12
N ASN A 822 4.14 5.66 -21.79
CA ASN A 822 3.05 5.91 -20.86
C ASN A 822 2.81 7.43 -20.75
N ILE A 823 1.73 7.90 -21.38
CA ILE A 823 1.25 9.30 -21.34
C ILE A 823 0.32 9.58 -20.15
N TRP A 824 -0.21 8.54 -19.49
CA TRP A 824 -1.12 8.68 -18.37
C TRP A 824 -0.34 8.75 -17.05
N ARG A 825 0.28 9.91 -16.80
CA ARG A 825 0.92 10.23 -15.52
C ARG A 825 0.40 11.58 -15.04
N SER A 826 0.11 11.65 -13.75
CA SER A 826 -0.11 12.90 -13.02
C SER A 826 1.21 13.57 -12.66
N GLU A 827 1.13 14.81 -12.20
CA GLU A 827 2.07 15.30 -11.19
C GLU A 827 2.07 14.25 -10.07
N VAL A 828 3.16 13.50 -9.93
CA VAL A 828 3.23 12.42 -8.95
C VAL A 828 3.37 13.09 -7.58
N THR A 829 2.32 13.06 -6.78
CA THR A 829 2.33 13.77 -5.51
C THR A 829 3.27 13.10 -4.53
N ALA A 830 3.67 13.84 -3.49
CA ALA A 830 4.42 13.28 -2.38
C ALA A 830 3.65 12.12 -1.69
N VAL A 831 2.32 12.11 -1.77
CA VAL A 831 1.49 11.02 -1.24
C VAL A 831 1.55 9.79 -2.15
N ASP A 832 1.40 9.95 -3.47
CA ASP A 832 1.44 8.84 -4.44
C ASP A 832 2.82 8.13 -4.42
N LEU A 833 3.91 8.89 -4.30
CA LEU A 833 5.27 8.33 -4.17
C LEU A 833 5.45 7.58 -2.86
N TYR A 834 4.92 8.10 -1.76
CA TYR A 834 4.97 7.41 -0.47
C TYR A 834 4.16 6.11 -0.49
N GLU A 835 2.94 6.10 -1.05
CA GLU A 835 2.13 4.88 -1.16
C GLU A 835 2.81 3.83 -2.06
N ALA A 836 3.33 4.25 -3.22
CA ALA A 836 4.06 3.35 -4.13
C ALA A 836 5.36 2.79 -3.50
N LEU A 837 6.10 3.60 -2.73
CA LEU A 837 7.23 3.11 -1.92
C LEU A 837 6.76 2.12 -0.84
N ALA A 838 5.69 2.45 -0.10
CA ALA A 838 5.21 1.67 1.03
C ALA A 838 4.67 0.29 0.63
N ASP A 839 3.96 0.20 -0.49
CA ASP A 839 3.39 -1.04 -1.03
C ASP A 839 4.44 -1.86 -1.80
N GLY A 840 5.37 -1.21 -2.51
CA GLY A 840 6.35 -1.88 -3.37
C GLY A 840 7.68 -2.23 -2.70
N PHE A 841 8.31 -1.27 -2.02
CA PHE A 841 9.77 -1.22 -1.85
C PHE A 841 10.23 -1.69 -0.46
N THR A 842 11.34 -2.44 -0.45
CA THR A 842 12.01 -2.84 0.79
C THR A 842 12.95 -1.75 1.32
N LEU A 843 13.46 -1.94 2.53
CA LEU A 843 14.46 -1.07 3.15
C LEU A 843 15.82 -1.14 2.42
N ALA A 844 16.10 -2.24 1.71
CA ALA A 844 17.27 -2.37 0.83
C ALA A 844 17.04 -1.61 -0.49
N ASP A 845 15.90 -1.82 -1.15
CA ASP A 845 15.54 -1.09 -2.36
C ASP A 845 15.54 0.43 -2.15
N LEU A 846 15.18 0.90 -0.94
CA LEU A 846 15.24 2.32 -0.57
C LEU A 846 16.68 2.85 -0.53
N ARG A 847 17.66 2.04 -0.12
CA ARG A 847 19.09 2.40 -0.16
C ARG A 847 19.60 2.51 -1.59
N ASP A 848 19.21 1.56 -2.44
CA ASP A 848 19.60 1.55 -3.85
C ASP A 848 19.00 2.75 -4.59
N LEU A 849 17.71 3.07 -4.35
CA LEU A 849 17.08 4.31 -4.83
C LEU A 849 17.82 5.57 -4.36
N CYS A 850 18.20 5.64 -3.07
CA CYS A 850 18.96 6.79 -2.56
C CYS A 850 20.32 6.92 -3.23
N PHE A 851 21.02 5.80 -3.48
CA PHE A 851 22.29 5.78 -4.18
C PHE A 851 22.16 6.30 -5.63
N GLU A 852 21.15 5.84 -6.37
CA GLU A 852 20.86 6.31 -7.74
C GLU A 852 20.51 7.81 -7.78
N LEU A 853 19.66 8.26 -6.86
CA LEU A 853 19.24 9.66 -6.71
C LEU A 853 20.33 10.57 -6.10
N ARG A 854 21.46 10.00 -5.66
CA ARG A 854 22.54 10.69 -4.91
C ARG A 854 22.07 11.35 -3.63
N VAL A 855 21.05 10.78 -3.00
CA VAL A 855 20.56 11.11 -1.67
C VAL A 855 21.40 10.31 -0.66
N ASP A 856 21.94 10.99 0.34
CA ASP A 856 22.62 10.31 1.43
C ASP A 856 21.58 9.65 2.36
N PHE A 857 21.49 8.32 2.26
CA PHE A 857 20.55 7.52 3.03
C PHE A 857 20.72 7.68 4.55
N GLU A 858 21.93 7.96 5.04
CA GLU A 858 22.17 8.16 6.49
C GLU A 858 21.63 9.51 7.00
N ASN A 859 21.30 10.45 6.10
CA ASN A 859 20.68 11.73 6.45
C ASN A 859 19.14 11.71 6.38
N LEU A 860 18.50 10.57 6.07
CA LEU A 860 17.04 10.45 6.08
C LEU A 860 16.50 10.38 7.51
N THR A 861 15.68 11.38 7.87
CA THR A 861 15.08 11.55 9.20
C THR A 861 13.76 10.78 9.37
N GLY A 862 13.79 9.70 10.15
CA GLY A 862 12.59 8.98 10.57
C GLY A 862 12.87 7.50 10.87
N GLU A 863 12.17 6.94 11.85
CA GLU A 863 12.44 5.57 12.30
C GLU A 863 11.80 4.51 11.40
N GLY A 864 12.59 3.49 11.08
CA GLY A 864 12.15 2.33 10.29
C GLY A 864 11.73 2.65 8.85
N ARG A 865 11.20 1.62 8.17
CA ARG A 865 10.90 1.67 6.72
C ARG A 865 10.01 2.85 6.32
N ARG A 866 8.92 3.09 7.07
CA ARG A 866 7.95 4.14 6.76
C ARG A 866 8.48 5.55 7.04
N GLY A 867 9.20 5.76 8.15
CA GLY A 867 9.81 7.05 8.47
C GLY A 867 10.82 7.49 7.40
N GLN A 868 11.69 6.58 6.98
CA GLN A 868 12.66 6.86 5.91
C GLN A 868 12.01 7.07 4.54
N MET A 869 10.91 6.36 4.22
CA MET A 869 10.11 6.63 3.02
C MET A 869 9.52 8.05 3.04
N VAL A 870 8.90 8.49 4.14
CA VAL A 870 8.39 9.86 4.28
C VAL A 870 9.53 10.88 4.14
N SER A 871 10.68 10.62 4.78
CA SER A 871 11.83 11.53 4.72
C SER A 871 12.38 11.69 3.30
N LEU A 872 12.55 10.57 2.58
CA LEU A 872 13.03 10.57 1.20
C LEU A 872 12.09 11.37 0.30
N VAL A 873 10.78 11.09 0.37
CA VAL A 873 9.81 11.83 -0.45
C VAL A 873 9.75 13.31 -0.06
N ARG A 874 9.79 13.65 1.23
CA ARG A 874 9.79 15.04 1.72
C ARG A 874 11.05 15.80 1.27
N GLN A 875 12.21 15.16 1.29
CA GLN A 875 13.47 15.73 0.79
C GLN A 875 13.42 15.95 -0.72
N MET A 876 12.90 14.98 -1.48
CA MET A 876 12.70 15.10 -2.93
C MET A 876 11.64 16.16 -3.27
N GLN A 877 10.62 16.36 -2.43
CA GLN A 877 9.65 17.46 -2.55
C GLN A 877 10.31 18.83 -2.34
N GLN A 878 11.11 18.99 -1.29
CA GLN A 878 11.83 20.23 -0.99
C GLN A 878 12.87 20.61 -2.06
N GLN A 879 13.36 19.62 -2.81
CA GLN A 879 14.33 19.81 -3.88
C GLN A 879 13.69 19.93 -5.28
N ASP A 880 12.35 19.89 -5.39
CA ASP A 880 11.60 19.86 -6.65
C ASP A 880 11.98 18.67 -7.57
N GLN A 881 12.25 17.52 -6.94
CA GLN A 881 12.76 16.29 -7.54
C GLN A 881 11.82 15.09 -7.40
N LEU A 882 10.53 15.30 -7.07
CA LEU A 882 9.53 14.21 -7.02
C LEU A 882 9.48 13.41 -8.33
N GLN A 883 9.58 14.08 -9.48
CA GLN A 883 9.62 13.42 -10.78
C GLN A 883 10.88 12.57 -11.00
N ALA A 884 12.02 12.93 -10.38
CA ALA A 884 13.25 12.14 -10.44
C ALA A 884 13.14 10.89 -9.57
N LEU A 885 12.58 11.02 -8.36
CA LEU A 885 12.24 9.87 -7.50
C LEU A 885 11.23 8.93 -8.20
N ALA A 886 10.19 9.47 -8.83
CA ALA A 886 9.24 8.70 -9.62
C ALA A 886 9.92 7.91 -10.75
N MET A 887 10.89 8.52 -11.45
CA MET A 887 11.63 7.85 -12.51
C MET A 887 12.58 6.77 -11.98
N ALA A 888 13.33 7.01 -10.90
CA ALA A 888 14.17 5.99 -10.28
C ALA A 888 13.34 4.78 -9.77
N MET A 889 12.18 5.04 -9.17
CA MET A 889 11.24 3.98 -8.79
C MET A 889 10.72 3.17 -9.99
N LEU A 890 10.52 3.80 -11.14
CA LEU A 890 10.13 3.10 -12.38
C LEU A 890 11.29 2.36 -13.03
N ASP A 891 12.50 2.90 -13.02
CA ASP A 891 13.68 2.22 -13.59
C ASP A 891 14.02 0.98 -12.75
N ALA A 892 13.93 1.08 -11.41
CA ALA A 892 14.02 -0.06 -10.50
C ALA A 892 12.85 -1.05 -10.65
N ARG A 893 11.63 -0.56 -10.92
CA ARG A 893 10.41 -1.36 -11.04
C ARG A 893 9.43 -0.74 -12.07
N PRO A 894 9.46 -1.17 -13.35
CA PRO A 894 8.68 -0.55 -14.44
C PRO A 894 7.16 -0.56 -14.27
N ASN A 895 6.65 -1.47 -13.43
CA ASN A 895 5.22 -1.63 -13.13
C ASN A 895 4.81 -0.94 -11.82
N THR A 896 5.64 -0.04 -11.27
CA THR A 896 5.30 0.77 -10.10
C THR A 896 4.08 1.62 -10.42
N ASN A 897 2.98 1.35 -9.72
CA ASN A 897 1.72 2.04 -9.94
C ASN A 897 1.65 3.30 -9.06
N PHE A 898 1.74 4.47 -9.68
CA PHE A 898 1.48 5.76 -9.02
C PHE A 898 -0.01 6.14 -9.04
N ALA A 899 -0.91 5.24 -9.41
CA ALA A 899 -2.33 5.54 -9.37
C ALA A 899 -2.82 5.67 -7.93
N TYR A 900 -3.21 6.90 -7.61
CA TYR A 900 -4.38 7.20 -6.81
C TYR A 900 -5.41 6.05 -6.91
N ARG A 901 -5.57 5.26 -5.83
CA ARG A 901 -6.66 4.28 -5.76
C ARG A 901 -7.94 5.03 -6.08
N GLN A 902 -8.74 4.51 -7.03
CA GLN A 902 -10.07 5.05 -7.31
C GLN A 902 -10.76 5.32 -5.99
N GLN A 903 -11.42 6.48 -5.91
CA GLN A 903 -12.33 6.77 -4.82
C GLN A 903 -13.34 5.63 -4.76
N ALA A 904 -13.18 4.75 -3.75
CA ALA A 904 -14.36 4.25 -3.07
C ALA A 904 -15.16 5.50 -2.74
N THR A 905 -16.36 5.62 -3.31
CA THR A 905 -17.22 6.80 -3.25
C THR A 905 -17.84 6.94 -1.85
N VAL A 906 -16.96 7.15 -0.85
CA VAL A 906 -17.26 8.09 0.22
C VAL A 906 -17.23 9.46 -0.44
N ASP A 907 -18.36 9.78 -1.06
CA ASP A 907 -18.68 11.08 -1.62
C ASP A 907 -18.29 12.15 -0.59
N GLU A 908 -17.30 13.02 -0.92
CA GLU A 908 -16.80 14.06 0.00
C GLU A 908 -17.93 15.01 0.45
N THR A 909 -19.08 15.01 -0.25
CA THR A 909 -20.29 15.77 0.11
C THR A 909 -21.34 14.97 0.88
N ALA A 910 -21.19 13.63 1.00
CA ALA A 910 -22.11 12.73 1.69
C ALA A 910 -21.52 12.08 2.97
N VAL A 911 -20.51 12.69 3.58
CA VAL A 911 -20.30 12.58 5.03
C VAL A 911 -21.20 13.64 5.67
N PRO A 912 -22.45 13.33 6.09
CA PRO A 912 -23.32 14.32 6.73
C PRO A 912 -22.61 14.99 7.90
N ALA A 913 -22.86 16.30 8.05
CA ALA A 913 -22.27 17.14 9.10
C ALA A 913 -22.52 16.59 10.54
N GLU A 914 -23.51 15.71 10.67
CA GLU A 914 -23.91 15.01 11.90
C GLU A 914 -22.98 13.85 12.30
N LEU A 915 -22.06 13.39 11.42
CA LEU A 915 -21.04 12.36 11.72
C LEU A 915 -19.77 12.93 12.40
N LEU A 916 -19.69 14.24 12.58
CA LEU A 916 -18.45 14.99 12.87
C LEU A 916 -18.36 15.46 14.33
N ASP A 917 -18.54 14.53 15.29
CA ASP A 917 -18.26 14.83 16.69
C ASP A 917 -16.74 14.95 16.94
N ARG A 918 -16.31 16.16 17.35
CA ARG A 918 -14.92 16.47 17.71
C ARG A 918 -14.37 15.57 18.81
N GLN A 919 -15.20 15.16 19.78
CA GLN A 919 -14.76 14.33 20.91
C GLN A 919 -14.51 12.89 20.46
N THR A 920 -15.38 12.33 19.63
CA THR A 920 -15.20 11.01 19.01
C THR A 920 -13.97 10.98 18.11
N LEU A 921 -13.75 12.00 17.27
CA LEU A 921 -12.56 12.06 16.41
C LEU A 921 -11.26 12.19 17.22
N LEU A 922 -11.24 13.04 18.26
CA LEU A 922 -10.10 13.17 19.17
C LEU A 922 -9.80 11.86 19.90
N ARG A 923 -10.81 11.18 20.44
CA ARG A 923 -10.68 9.87 21.10
C ARG A 923 -10.11 8.83 20.14
N VAL A 924 -10.72 8.66 18.97
CA VAL A 924 -10.28 7.68 17.95
C VAL A 924 -8.83 7.93 17.55
N MET A 925 -8.45 9.16 17.26
CA MET A 925 -7.08 9.50 16.85
C MET A 925 -6.07 9.42 17.99
N ASN A 926 -6.45 9.78 19.22
CA ASN A 926 -5.57 9.65 20.38
C ASN A 926 -5.38 8.18 20.81
N ASP A 927 -6.37 7.32 20.63
CA ASP A 927 -6.33 5.96 21.18
C ASP A 927 -5.84 4.93 20.15
N GLN A 928 -6.14 5.13 18.85
CA GLN A 928 -5.84 4.16 17.79
C GLN A 928 -4.62 4.50 16.91
N PHE A 929 -4.02 5.69 17.07
CA PHE A 929 -2.87 6.14 16.29
C PHE A 929 -1.69 6.51 17.20
N ASN A 930 -0.47 6.26 16.74
CA ASN A 930 0.77 6.75 17.36
C ASN A 930 1.26 8.06 16.69
N LEU A 931 2.30 8.69 17.25
CA LEU A 931 2.82 9.99 16.76
C LEU A 931 3.34 9.93 15.31
N GLU A 932 3.95 8.81 14.90
CA GLU A 932 4.41 8.63 13.51
C GLU A 932 3.26 8.35 12.56
N GLU A 933 2.24 7.60 12.96
CA GLU A 933 1.00 7.46 12.18
C GLU A 933 0.27 8.81 12.03
N ILE A 934 0.26 9.66 13.07
CA ILE A 934 -0.26 11.03 13.00
C ILE A 934 0.60 11.90 12.07
N ARG A 935 1.93 11.77 12.09
CA ARG A 935 2.85 12.47 11.17
C ARG A 935 2.63 12.07 9.72
N VAL A 936 2.47 10.76 9.44
CA VAL A 936 2.08 10.23 8.12
C VAL A 936 0.71 10.75 7.69
N LEU A 937 -0.25 10.82 8.61
CA LEU A 937 -1.60 11.32 8.34
C LEU A 937 -1.63 12.84 8.13
N CYS A 938 -0.77 13.61 8.81
CA CYS A 938 -0.56 15.05 8.52
C CYS A 938 0.04 15.25 7.12
N PHE A 939 1.03 14.44 6.75
CA PHE A 939 1.62 14.45 5.42
C PHE A 939 0.58 14.13 4.32
N ALA A 940 -0.26 13.12 4.53
CA ALA A 940 -1.37 12.77 3.63
C ALA A 940 -2.50 13.84 3.55
N LEU A 941 -2.54 14.78 4.51
CA LEU A 941 -3.51 15.87 4.58
C LEU A 941 -2.89 17.25 4.25
N GLU A 942 -1.66 17.28 3.72
CA GLU A 942 -0.91 18.51 3.42
C GLU A 942 -0.76 19.47 4.62
N VAL A 943 -0.68 18.91 5.83
CA VAL A 943 -0.43 19.63 7.07
C VAL A 943 1.01 19.44 7.51
N ASN A 944 1.72 20.55 7.78
CA ASN A 944 3.06 20.47 8.36
C ASN A 944 2.98 20.06 9.84
N TYR A 945 3.27 18.78 10.13
CA TYR A 945 3.27 18.23 11.49
C TYR A 945 4.17 19.01 12.47
N ASP A 946 5.25 19.62 11.95
CA ASP A 946 6.22 20.36 12.75
C ASP A 946 5.73 21.79 13.08
N GLU A 947 4.67 22.28 12.42
CA GLU A 947 3.94 23.52 12.75
C GLU A 947 2.78 23.30 13.73
N LEU A 948 2.35 22.05 13.94
CA LEU A 948 1.27 21.73 14.90
C LEU A 948 1.71 21.99 16.33
N ARG A 949 0.89 22.74 17.08
CA ARG A 949 1.15 23.19 18.45
C ARG A 949 1.09 22.02 19.45
N GLY A 950 1.94 22.10 20.48
CA GLY A 950 1.98 21.15 21.59
C GLY A 950 2.95 19.99 21.39
N GLU A 951 3.47 19.47 22.51
CA GLU A 951 4.50 18.43 22.54
C GLU A 951 3.91 17.02 22.71
N THR A 952 2.66 16.90 23.19
CA THR A 952 1.99 15.62 23.42
C THR A 952 1.15 15.16 22.24
N LYS A 953 0.88 13.85 22.17
CA LYS A 953 -0.02 13.25 21.18
C LYS A 953 -1.42 13.86 21.20
N LYS A 954 -2.05 13.94 22.39
CA LYS A 954 -3.37 14.57 22.57
C LYS A 954 -3.37 16.02 22.08
N SER A 955 -2.35 16.82 22.42
CA SER A 955 -2.26 18.22 21.97
C SER A 955 -2.08 18.38 20.45
N LYS A 956 -1.23 17.58 19.81
CA LYS A 956 -1.06 17.65 18.34
C LYS A 956 -2.29 17.18 17.57
N VAL A 957 -3.03 16.19 18.09
CA VAL A 957 -4.32 15.78 17.51
C VAL A 957 -5.38 16.88 17.66
N ILE A 958 -5.44 17.55 18.82
CA ILE A 958 -6.34 18.71 19.02
C ILE A 958 -6.02 19.81 18.01
N ASP A 959 -4.76 20.24 17.89
CA ASP A 959 -4.35 21.32 16.98
C ASP A 959 -4.58 20.95 15.50
N LEU A 960 -4.39 19.68 15.12
CA LEU A 960 -4.72 19.16 13.79
C LEU A 960 -6.22 19.22 13.49
N ILE A 961 -7.07 18.82 14.46
CA ILE A 961 -8.53 18.88 14.34
C ILE A 961 -8.98 20.35 14.22
N GLU A 962 -8.49 21.25 15.07
CA GLU A 962 -8.83 22.68 15.01
C GLU A 962 -8.33 23.36 13.72
N LEU A 963 -7.13 23.02 13.25
CA LEU A 963 -6.56 23.56 12.00
C LEU A 963 -7.40 23.14 10.79
N LEU A 964 -7.76 21.87 10.70
CA LEU A 964 -8.56 21.35 9.59
C LEU A 964 -10.03 21.79 9.69
N GLU A 965 -10.56 22.01 10.89
CA GLU A 965 -11.88 22.62 11.08
C GLU A 965 -11.92 24.08 10.61
N ARG A 966 -10.91 24.89 10.98
CA ARG A 966 -10.75 26.27 10.48
C ARG A 966 -10.63 26.32 8.94
N ARG A 967 -10.13 25.24 8.31
CA ARG A 967 -10.04 25.07 6.85
C ARG A 967 -11.26 24.38 6.20
N GLN A 968 -12.32 24.07 6.97
CA GLN A 968 -13.50 23.31 6.52
C GLN A 968 -13.17 21.91 5.92
N ALA A 969 -12.06 21.31 6.36
CA ALA A 969 -11.49 20.08 5.82
C ALA A 969 -11.62 18.85 6.76
N LEU A 970 -12.43 18.93 7.82
CA LEU A 970 -12.69 17.78 8.71
C LEU A 970 -13.19 16.50 8.00
N PRO A 971 -14.05 16.55 6.95
CA PRO A 971 -14.45 15.34 6.22
C PRO A 971 -13.25 14.60 5.59
N ARG A 972 -12.20 15.32 5.18
CA ARG A 972 -10.95 14.73 4.69
C ARG A 972 -10.16 14.05 5.78
N LEU A 973 -10.13 14.63 6.99
CA LEU A 973 -9.53 14.02 8.17
C LEU A 973 -10.21 12.69 8.52
N VAL A 974 -11.55 12.68 8.59
CA VAL A 974 -12.35 11.46 8.85
C VAL A 974 -12.09 10.40 7.76
N THR A 975 -12.08 10.82 6.49
CA THR A 975 -11.79 9.92 5.36
C THR A 975 -10.38 9.33 5.43
N ALA A 976 -9.36 10.12 5.81
CA ALA A 976 -7.99 9.64 5.99
C ALA A 976 -7.86 8.64 7.15
N VAL A 977 -8.53 8.91 8.29
CA VAL A 977 -8.61 8.00 9.44
C VAL A 977 -9.27 6.68 9.05
N LEU A 978 -10.41 6.72 8.36
CA LEU A 978 -11.13 5.53 7.90
C LEU A 978 -10.37 4.74 6.83
N ARG A 979 -9.59 5.39 5.95
CA ARG A 979 -8.72 4.70 4.99
C ARG A 979 -7.62 3.90 5.68
N GLN A 980 -6.97 4.44 6.70
CA GLN A 980 -5.94 3.72 7.46
C GLN A 980 -6.55 2.64 8.38
N ARG A 981 -7.80 2.80 8.82
CA ARG A 981 -8.48 1.88 9.74
C ARG A 981 -9.97 1.68 9.34
N PRO A 982 -10.28 0.90 8.27
CA PRO A 982 -11.65 0.73 7.77
C PRO A 982 -12.65 0.22 8.81
N ASN A 983 -12.17 -0.60 9.76
CA ASN A 983 -12.96 -1.18 10.84
C ASN A 983 -13.55 -0.14 11.80
N LEU A 984 -13.08 1.11 11.78
CA LEU A 984 -13.60 2.19 12.63
C LEU A 984 -14.89 2.82 12.10
N GLY A 985 -15.37 2.47 10.90
CA GLY A 985 -16.59 3.04 10.31
C GLY A 985 -17.83 2.96 11.20
N GLY A 986 -17.96 1.90 12.01
CA GLY A 986 -19.05 1.76 12.98
C GLY A 986 -18.97 2.70 14.19
N GLN A 987 -17.80 3.27 14.51
CA GLN A 987 -17.61 4.21 15.62
C GLN A 987 -18.00 5.65 15.27
N PHE A 988 -18.18 5.95 13.98
CA PHE A 988 -18.66 7.25 13.50
C PHE A 988 -20.15 7.26 13.19
N GLN A 989 -20.84 6.11 13.22
CA GLN A 989 -22.29 6.07 13.04
C GLN A 989 -22.99 6.77 14.20
N THR A 990 -24.03 7.54 13.90
CA THR A 990 -24.84 8.20 14.91
C THR A 990 -25.43 7.18 15.87
N SER A 991 -25.34 7.47 17.17
CA SER A 991 -26.24 6.88 18.15
C SER A 991 -27.67 7.11 17.66
N GLN A 992 -28.42 6.04 17.39
CA GLN A 992 -29.85 6.17 17.30
C GLN A 992 -30.35 6.76 18.62
N GLU A 993 -31.32 7.68 18.56
CA GLU A 993 -32.08 8.10 19.75
C GLU A 993 -32.94 6.91 20.23
N GLU A 994 -32.32 5.93 20.88
CA GLU A 994 -33.02 5.17 21.90
C GLU A 994 -33.48 6.18 22.98
N PRO A 995 -34.73 6.12 23.45
CA PRO A 995 -35.26 7.11 24.37
C PRO A 995 -34.41 7.13 25.64
N ALA A 996 -33.87 8.30 25.98
CA ALA A 996 -32.95 8.46 27.11
C ALA A 996 -33.61 7.96 28.40
N ALA A 997 -33.22 6.75 28.82
CA ALA A 997 -33.80 6.11 29.99
C ALA A 997 -33.44 6.91 31.24
N ASP A 998 -34.45 7.49 31.89
CA ASP A 998 -34.27 8.37 33.05
C ASP A 998 -33.56 7.60 34.18
N PRO A 999 -32.37 8.05 34.64
CA PRO A 999 -31.69 7.43 35.78
C PRO A 999 -32.57 7.36 37.04
N VAL A 1000 -33.54 8.28 37.20
CA VAL A 1000 -34.51 8.26 38.31
C VAL A 1000 -35.51 7.10 38.17
N GLU A 1001 -35.93 6.77 36.94
CA GLU A 1001 -36.83 5.65 36.68
C GLU A 1001 -36.10 4.30 36.80
N ILE A 1002 -34.87 4.19 36.29
CA ILE A 1002 -34.01 3.01 36.49
C ILE A 1002 -33.76 2.78 37.99
N PHE A 1003 -33.41 3.85 38.73
CA PHE A 1003 -33.24 3.78 40.17
C PHE A 1003 -34.50 3.28 40.89
N ARG A 1004 -35.68 3.80 40.51
CA ARG A 1004 -36.96 3.32 41.06
C ARG A 1004 -37.21 1.85 40.74
N ILE A 1005 -36.95 1.40 39.52
CA ILE A 1005 -37.10 -0.02 39.13
C ILE A 1005 -36.19 -0.92 39.96
N LEU A 1006 -34.92 -0.56 40.14
CA LEU A 1006 -33.99 -1.32 40.98
C LEU A 1006 -34.43 -1.35 42.45
N VAL A 1007 -34.91 -0.24 43.00
CA VAL A 1007 -35.37 -0.17 44.40
C VAL A 1007 -36.67 -0.94 44.64
N ASP A 1008 -37.64 -0.82 43.74
CA ASP A 1008 -39.00 -1.34 43.95
C ASP A 1008 -39.18 -2.79 43.45
N GLN A 1009 -38.36 -3.25 42.50
CA GLN A 1009 -38.56 -4.53 41.83
C GLN A 1009 -37.43 -5.56 42.05
N PHE A 1010 -36.19 -5.14 42.30
CA PHE A 1010 -35.09 -6.06 42.61
C PHE A 1010 -35.01 -6.29 44.13
N SER A 1011 -34.61 -7.49 44.54
CA SER A 1011 -34.15 -7.71 45.91
C SER A 1011 -32.70 -7.26 46.07
N PHE A 1012 -32.23 -7.14 47.31
CA PHE A 1012 -30.84 -6.77 47.57
C PHE A 1012 -29.84 -7.76 46.95
N ASP A 1013 -30.18 -9.05 46.90
CA ASP A 1013 -29.34 -10.08 46.30
C ASP A 1013 -29.44 -10.04 44.76
N ASP A 1014 -30.64 -9.86 44.17
CA ASP A 1014 -30.79 -9.67 42.70
C ASP A 1014 -29.97 -8.46 42.20
N LEU A 1015 -29.90 -7.38 43.00
CA LEU A 1015 -29.12 -6.19 42.68
C LEU A 1015 -27.61 -6.48 42.72
N ARG A 1016 -27.13 -7.32 43.67
CA ARG A 1016 -25.72 -7.72 43.74
C ARG A 1016 -25.32 -8.60 42.56
N ASP A 1017 -26.18 -9.52 42.16
CA ASP A 1017 -25.96 -10.36 40.97
C ASP A 1017 -25.91 -9.50 39.70
N LEU A 1018 -26.79 -8.49 39.57
CA LEU A 1018 -26.76 -7.54 38.45
C LEU A 1018 -25.50 -6.64 38.44
N ILE A 1019 -25.04 -6.19 39.61
CA ILE A 1019 -23.76 -5.46 39.78
C ILE A 1019 -22.59 -6.33 39.29
N PHE A 1020 -22.57 -7.61 39.68
CA PHE A 1020 -21.55 -8.57 39.30
C PHE A 1020 -21.60 -8.94 37.80
N GLU A 1021 -22.79 -9.18 37.22
CA GLU A 1021 -22.97 -9.45 35.78
C GLU A 1021 -22.47 -8.28 34.92
N MET A 1022 -22.67 -7.04 35.39
CA MET A 1022 -22.18 -5.83 34.74
C MET A 1022 -20.66 -5.60 34.88
N GLY A 1023 -19.96 -6.49 35.59
CA GLY A 1023 -18.51 -6.43 35.81
C GLY A 1023 -18.07 -5.37 36.83
N VAL A 1024 -18.97 -4.93 37.72
CA VAL A 1024 -18.69 -3.89 38.70
C VAL A 1024 -18.35 -4.53 40.04
N ASN A 1025 -17.22 -4.15 40.63
CA ASN A 1025 -16.85 -4.61 41.96
C ASN A 1025 -17.70 -3.90 43.02
N GLU A 1026 -18.37 -4.70 43.85
CA GLU A 1026 -19.36 -4.21 44.81
C GLU A 1026 -18.74 -3.44 46.00
N GLU A 1027 -17.43 -3.59 46.22
CA GLU A 1027 -16.67 -2.83 47.23
C GLU A 1027 -16.38 -1.38 46.78
N ASP A 1028 -16.40 -1.12 45.47
CA ASP A 1028 -16.22 0.23 44.90
C ASP A 1028 -17.53 1.06 44.91
N LEU A 1029 -18.65 0.43 45.27
CA LEU A 1029 -19.97 1.06 45.38
C LEU A 1029 -20.32 1.37 46.84
N GLY A 1030 -20.48 2.66 47.14
CA GLY A 1030 -20.86 3.13 48.46
C GLY A 1030 -22.27 2.71 48.91
N GLY A 1031 -22.49 2.71 50.22
CA GLY A 1031 -23.82 2.54 50.82
C GLY A 1031 -24.09 1.14 51.41
N THR A 1032 -24.77 1.13 52.56
CA THR A 1032 -25.06 -0.09 53.35
C THR A 1032 -26.52 -0.55 53.28
N SER A 1033 -27.36 0.12 52.49
CA SER A 1033 -28.78 -0.21 52.30
C SER A 1033 -29.11 -0.44 50.83
N HIS A 1034 -30.17 -1.19 50.55
CA HIS A 1034 -30.63 -1.47 49.18
C HIS A 1034 -30.80 -0.20 48.34
N GLN A 1035 -31.46 0.81 48.89
CA GLN A 1035 -31.66 2.10 48.22
C GLN A 1035 -30.37 2.89 48.02
N ALA A 1036 -29.44 2.87 48.98
CA ALA A 1036 -28.15 3.53 48.78
C ALA A 1036 -27.34 2.84 47.68
N LYS A 1037 -27.32 1.50 47.67
CA LYS A 1037 -26.51 0.72 46.72
C LYS A 1037 -27.07 0.75 45.30
N ALA A 1038 -28.40 0.73 45.14
CA ALA A 1038 -29.04 0.95 43.84
C ALA A 1038 -28.74 2.36 43.28
N ARG A 1039 -28.69 3.39 44.14
CA ARG A 1039 -28.37 4.76 43.74
C ARG A 1039 -26.92 4.88 43.27
N GLU A 1040 -25.98 4.41 44.08
CA GLU A 1040 -24.55 4.46 43.72
C GLU A 1040 -24.25 3.63 42.47
N PHE A 1041 -24.91 2.47 42.28
CA PHE A 1041 -24.78 1.68 41.07
C PHE A 1041 -25.27 2.41 39.81
N VAL A 1042 -26.46 3.03 39.84
CA VAL A 1042 -26.97 3.82 38.70
C VAL A 1042 -26.05 5.01 38.41
N LEU A 1043 -25.57 5.72 39.44
CA LEU A 1043 -24.63 6.83 39.27
C LEU A 1043 -23.27 6.37 38.72
N TRP A 1044 -22.76 5.22 39.16
CA TRP A 1044 -21.52 4.63 38.65
C TRP A 1044 -21.66 4.23 37.17
N ILE A 1045 -22.75 3.56 36.82
CA ILE A 1045 -23.06 3.18 35.43
C ILE A 1045 -23.25 4.42 34.54
N GLN A 1046 -23.94 5.46 35.03
CA GLN A 1046 -24.11 6.73 34.33
C GLN A 1046 -22.77 7.44 34.09
N ARG A 1047 -21.89 7.51 35.10
CA ARG A 1047 -20.55 8.11 34.98
C ARG A 1047 -19.67 7.40 33.95
N ASN A 1048 -19.84 6.09 33.79
CA ASN A 1048 -19.10 5.28 32.81
C ASN A 1048 -19.82 5.19 31.45
N GLY A 1049 -20.94 5.88 31.24
CA GLY A 1049 -21.68 5.88 29.96
C GLY A 1049 -22.45 4.59 29.64
N ARG A 1050 -22.54 3.64 30.57
CA ARG A 1050 -23.09 2.27 30.35
C ARG A 1050 -24.59 2.13 30.67
N LEU A 1051 -25.33 3.25 30.68
CA LEU A 1051 -26.78 3.26 30.98
C LEU A 1051 -27.61 2.33 30.06
N PRO A 1052 -27.41 2.32 28.72
CA PRO A 1052 -28.14 1.41 27.83
C PRO A 1052 -27.87 -0.07 28.14
N GLU A 1053 -26.63 -0.43 28.49
CA GLU A 1053 -26.28 -1.80 28.89
C GLU A 1053 -27.01 -2.22 30.17
N LEU A 1054 -27.14 -1.33 31.16
CA LEU A 1054 -27.89 -1.60 32.38
C LEU A 1054 -29.40 -1.77 32.10
N VAL A 1055 -29.97 -0.98 31.19
CA VAL A 1055 -31.37 -1.18 30.76
C VAL A 1055 -31.55 -2.54 30.09
N GLN A 1056 -30.64 -2.92 29.19
CA GLN A 1056 -30.65 -4.25 28.55
C GLN A 1056 -30.41 -5.39 29.55
N ALA A 1057 -29.58 -5.20 30.57
CA ALA A 1057 -29.36 -6.17 31.63
C ALA A 1057 -30.64 -6.35 32.48
N ILE A 1058 -31.26 -5.27 32.93
CA ILE A 1058 -32.56 -5.29 33.64
C ILE A 1058 -33.65 -5.97 32.78
N GLN A 1059 -33.70 -5.68 31.48
CA GLN A 1059 -34.60 -6.34 30.53
C GLN A 1059 -34.29 -7.84 30.38
N ARG A 1060 -33.01 -8.26 30.39
CA ARG A 1060 -32.63 -9.69 30.38
C ARG A 1060 -33.01 -10.39 31.69
N THR A 1061 -32.81 -9.76 32.84
CA THR A 1061 -33.11 -10.35 34.15
C THR A 1061 -34.62 -10.51 34.38
N ARG A 1062 -35.49 -9.62 33.87
CA ARG A 1062 -36.95 -9.67 34.15
C ARG A 1062 -37.93 -9.47 32.98
N GLY A 1063 -37.48 -9.34 31.74
CA GLY A 1063 -38.31 -9.57 30.55
C GLY A 1063 -39.51 -8.64 30.32
N ILE A 1064 -39.53 -7.44 30.92
CA ILE A 1064 -40.60 -6.45 30.70
C ILE A 1064 -40.01 -5.04 30.52
N LEU A 1065 -39.93 -4.59 29.28
CA LEU A 1065 -40.19 -3.21 28.85
C LEU A 1065 -40.30 -3.20 27.32
N ALA A 1066 -41.51 -3.31 26.80
CA ALA A 1066 -41.82 -3.04 25.39
C ALA A 1066 -42.82 -1.88 25.35
N PRO A 1067 -42.52 -0.76 24.66
CA PRO A 1067 -43.51 0.29 24.40
C PRO A 1067 -44.63 -0.28 23.53
N SER A 1068 -45.88 -0.16 23.98
CA SER A 1068 -47.03 -0.75 23.31
C SER A 1068 -47.80 0.26 22.45
N GLU A 1069 -47.44 0.33 21.17
CA GLU A 1069 -48.25 0.86 20.07
C GLU A 1069 -48.08 -0.16 18.92
N GLU A 1070 -49.09 -0.83 18.37
CA GLU A 1070 -50.39 -0.32 17.93
C GLU A 1070 -51.56 -1.25 18.32
N GLN A 1071 -52.65 -0.70 18.89
CA GLN A 1071 -54.01 -1.24 18.68
C GLN A 1071 -55.05 -0.11 18.58
N SER A 1072 -55.96 -0.28 17.61
CA SER A 1072 -57.31 0.32 17.55
C SER A 1072 -57.45 1.81 17.18
N GLN A 1073 -57.49 2.08 15.85
CA GLN A 1073 -58.45 3.06 15.34
C GLN A 1073 -59.88 2.50 15.44
N SER A 1074 -60.86 3.36 15.79
CA SER A 1074 -62.32 3.18 15.70
C SER A 1074 -62.93 2.01 16.51
N ASN A 1075 -63.86 2.24 17.46
CA ASN A 1075 -65.19 2.79 17.19
C ASN A 1075 -65.95 3.23 18.46
N ILE A 1076 -66.64 4.37 18.34
CA ILE A 1076 -68.04 4.62 18.75
C ILE A 1076 -68.44 4.55 20.25
N ASP A 1077 -68.90 5.72 20.73
CA ASP A 1077 -70.00 6.04 21.67
C ASP A 1077 -70.34 5.08 22.84
N ILE A 1078 -70.49 5.66 24.04
CA ILE A 1078 -71.80 6.16 24.51
C ILE A 1078 -71.64 7.01 25.79
N ASP A 1079 -72.34 8.14 25.80
CA ASP A 1079 -72.60 9.05 26.92
C ASP A 1079 -73.50 8.41 28.01
N VAL A 1080 -73.12 8.52 29.29
CA VAL A 1080 -74.01 8.84 30.42
C VAL A 1080 -73.17 9.47 31.54
N GLY A 1081 -73.44 10.73 31.88
CA GLY A 1081 -73.09 11.27 33.20
C GLY A 1081 -74.25 11.12 34.20
N GLU A 1082 -73.96 11.02 35.50
CA GLU A 1082 -74.87 11.50 36.55
C GLU A 1082 -74.12 11.80 37.87
N ASP A 1083 -74.60 12.82 38.59
CA ASP A 1083 -73.98 13.41 39.78
C ASP A 1083 -74.09 12.55 41.07
N THR A 1084 -73.20 12.76 42.05
CA THR A 1084 -73.60 12.90 43.48
C THR A 1084 -72.54 13.53 44.43
N VAL A 1085 -72.46 14.86 44.36
CA VAL A 1085 -72.50 15.89 45.44
C VAL A 1085 -73.13 15.37 46.79
N THR A 1086 -72.72 15.65 48.05
CA THR A 1086 -71.68 16.47 48.77
C THR A 1086 -71.58 16.06 50.26
N PHE A 1087 -70.45 16.32 50.95
CA PHE A 1087 -70.33 16.96 52.30
C PHE A 1087 -68.84 17.36 52.49
N GLY A 1088 -68.41 18.59 52.86
CA GLY A 1088 -68.78 19.47 54.00
C GLY A 1088 -67.67 19.35 55.08
N ASP A 1089 -66.96 20.37 55.58
CA ASP A 1089 -67.25 21.81 55.70
C ASP A 1089 -65.98 22.69 56.00
N VAL A 1090 -65.96 23.96 55.50
CA VAL A 1090 -65.59 25.22 56.25
C VAL A 1090 -64.11 25.47 56.69
N ASP A 1091 -63.47 26.66 56.54
CA ASP A 1091 -63.85 27.96 55.94
C ASP A 1091 -62.65 28.82 55.42
N LEU A 1092 -63.02 29.88 54.68
CA LEU A 1092 -62.34 31.06 54.09
C LEU A 1092 -61.56 31.97 55.09
N PRO A 1093 -60.89 33.13 54.74
CA PRO A 1093 -61.13 34.10 53.62
C PRO A 1093 -59.87 34.79 52.93
N ILE A 1094 -59.80 35.20 51.63
CA ILE A 1094 -60.43 36.26 50.75
C ILE A 1094 -59.44 37.41 50.33
N GLN A 1095 -59.36 37.74 49.01
CA GLN A 1095 -59.00 39.04 48.34
C GLN A 1095 -57.59 39.69 48.50
N GLU A 1096 -57.12 40.71 47.74
CA GLU A 1096 -57.31 41.23 46.35
C GLU A 1096 -56.16 42.23 45.98
N ASP A 1097 -55.84 42.39 44.69
CA ASP A 1097 -55.43 43.63 43.95
C ASP A 1097 -54.13 44.49 44.18
N TYR A 1098 -53.76 45.22 43.11
CA TYR A 1098 -52.85 46.40 42.92
C TYR A 1098 -51.40 46.50 43.46
N GLY A 1099 -50.43 46.57 42.53
CA GLY A 1099 -49.66 47.80 42.20
C GLY A 1099 -48.53 48.39 43.10
N THR A 1100 -47.40 48.72 42.43
CA THR A 1100 -46.33 49.74 42.76
C THR A 1100 -45.09 49.41 43.62
N SER A 1101 -43.96 49.99 43.17
CA SER A 1101 -42.57 50.02 43.71
C SER A 1101 -42.43 50.77 45.05
N PRO A 1102 -41.30 50.75 45.81
CA PRO A 1102 -39.91 50.45 45.37
C PRO A 1102 -38.99 49.59 46.30
N ALA A 1103 -37.79 49.33 45.76
CA ALA A 1103 -36.57 48.66 46.26
C ALA A 1103 -35.95 49.17 47.60
N PRO A 1104 -34.74 48.72 48.02
CA PRO A 1104 -34.20 47.38 48.39
C PRO A 1104 -33.62 47.42 49.86
N PRO A 1105 -32.72 46.56 50.41
CA PRO A 1105 -31.92 45.46 49.81
C PRO A 1105 -31.65 44.17 50.63
N SER A 1106 -30.91 43.26 49.96
CA SER A 1106 -29.88 42.34 50.48
C SER A 1106 -30.27 41.03 51.22
N ARG A 1107 -30.21 39.91 50.47
CA ARG A 1107 -29.53 38.64 50.86
C ARG A 1107 -29.64 37.59 49.74
N LYS A 1108 -28.67 37.52 48.82
CA LYS A 1108 -28.39 36.30 48.03
C LYS A 1108 -26.99 36.23 47.38
N ASP A 1109 -26.37 37.36 47.04
CA ASP A 1109 -25.18 37.39 46.16
C ASP A 1109 -23.88 36.86 46.80
N VAL A 1110 -23.74 36.94 48.14
CA VAL A 1110 -22.50 36.62 48.88
C VAL A 1110 -22.06 35.15 48.79
N ARG A 1111 -22.87 34.25 48.23
CA ARG A 1111 -22.52 32.80 48.13
C ARG A 1111 -21.91 32.36 46.81
N GLN A 1112 -22.09 33.09 45.70
CA GLN A 1112 -21.53 32.67 44.39
C GLN A 1112 -20.11 33.21 44.15
N GLU A 1113 -19.77 34.40 44.67
CA GLU A 1113 -18.42 34.99 44.52
C GLU A 1113 -17.32 34.13 45.17
N GLY A 1114 -17.59 33.51 46.32
CA GLY A 1114 -16.63 32.64 47.01
C GLY A 1114 -16.31 31.35 46.23
N THR A 1115 -17.28 30.78 45.52
CA THR A 1115 -17.08 29.55 44.73
C THR A 1115 -16.24 29.82 43.48
N ALA A 1116 -16.47 30.94 42.78
CA ALA A 1116 -15.64 31.34 41.65
C ALA A 1116 -14.19 31.60 42.07
N GLN A 1117 -13.94 32.18 43.26
CA GLN A 1117 -12.58 32.35 43.78
C GLN A 1117 -11.88 31.02 44.09
N ALA A 1118 -12.57 30.04 44.70
CA ALA A 1118 -11.99 28.73 44.96
C ALA A 1118 -11.60 27.97 43.67
N ILE A 1119 -12.47 28.02 42.65
CA ILE A 1119 -12.21 27.42 41.33
C ILE A 1119 -11.03 28.10 40.62
N ASN A 1120 -10.98 29.44 40.62
CA ASN A 1120 -9.83 30.19 40.09
C ASN A 1120 -8.52 29.76 40.76
N GLN A 1121 -8.51 29.64 42.09
CA GLN A 1121 -7.31 29.26 42.85
C GLN A 1121 -6.88 27.82 42.52
N ALA A 1122 -7.81 26.86 42.48
CA ALA A 1122 -7.49 25.48 42.13
C ALA A 1122 -6.95 25.31 40.70
N LEU A 1123 -7.50 26.03 39.71
CA LEU A 1123 -6.98 26.05 38.35
C LEU A 1123 -5.58 26.67 38.26
N LEU A 1124 -5.26 27.62 39.13
CA LEU A 1124 -3.92 28.22 39.19
C LEU A 1124 -2.89 27.36 39.91
N ASP A 1125 -3.29 26.63 40.95
CA ASP A 1125 -2.37 25.83 41.75
C ASP A 1125 -2.12 24.43 41.16
N TYR A 1126 -3.08 23.83 40.44
CA TYR A 1126 -3.01 22.42 40.03
C TYR A 1126 -2.98 22.13 38.51
N PHE A 1127 -3.21 23.14 37.65
CA PHE A 1127 -3.24 22.96 36.18
C PHE A 1127 -2.22 23.87 35.50
N ASN A 1128 -1.50 23.40 34.49
CA ASN A 1128 -0.56 24.18 33.68
C ASN A 1128 -1.26 24.82 32.44
N HIS A 1129 -0.54 25.57 31.59
CA HIS A 1129 -1.15 26.25 30.45
C HIS A 1129 -1.80 25.31 29.41
N ASP A 1130 -1.22 24.13 29.16
CA ASP A 1130 -1.75 23.17 28.19
C ASP A 1130 -2.85 22.29 28.77
N GLU A 1131 -2.79 22.02 30.08
CA GLU A 1131 -3.93 21.46 30.82
C GLU A 1131 -5.11 22.45 30.81
N LEU A 1132 -4.89 23.76 30.99
CA LEU A 1132 -5.94 24.78 30.89
C LEU A 1132 -6.55 24.92 29.49
N LYS A 1133 -5.76 24.74 28.42
CA LYS A 1133 -6.31 24.61 27.05
C LYS A 1133 -7.21 23.39 26.93
N THR A 1134 -6.78 22.24 27.49
CA THR A 1134 -7.55 20.99 27.49
C THR A 1134 -8.88 21.16 28.22
N VAL A 1135 -8.86 21.73 29.44
CA VAL A 1135 -10.07 22.10 30.20
C VAL A 1135 -10.98 23.03 29.39
N SER A 1136 -10.42 24.04 28.71
CA SER A 1136 -11.20 24.99 27.92
C SER A 1136 -11.87 24.33 26.70
N PHE A 1137 -11.12 23.49 25.97
CA PHE A 1137 -11.62 22.69 24.85
C PHE A 1137 -12.76 21.76 25.28
N GLU A 1138 -12.59 21.03 26.39
CA GLU A 1138 -13.61 20.14 26.95
C GLU A 1138 -14.85 20.92 27.46
N MET A 1139 -14.65 22.13 28.00
CA MET A 1139 -15.72 23.08 28.33
C MET A 1139 -16.34 23.78 27.10
N ARG A 1140 -15.89 23.49 25.87
CA ARG A 1140 -16.32 24.12 24.60
C ARG A 1140 -16.09 25.63 24.55
N ILE A 1141 -14.98 26.08 25.10
CA ILE A 1141 -14.54 27.49 25.13
C ILE A 1141 -13.19 27.60 24.41
N ASP A 1142 -13.13 28.50 23.43
CA ASP A 1142 -11.92 28.78 22.68
C ASP A 1142 -10.90 29.51 23.57
N TYR A 1143 -9.80 28.81 23.89
CA TYR A 1143 -8.76 29.32 24.78
C TYR A 1143 -8.02 30.54 24.20
N ASP A 1144 -7.82 30.61 22.88
CA ASP A 1144 -7.11 31.73 22.25
C ASP A 1144 -7.95 33.02 22.36
N ASN A 1145 -9.27 32.91 22.31
CA ASN A 1145 -10.22 34.02 22.46
C ASN A 1145 -10.50 34.48 23.91
N LEU A 1146 -10.02 33.76 24.93
CA LEU A 1146 -10.08 34.22 26.33
C LEU A 1146 -9.24 35.48 26.55
N ALA A 1147 -9.74 36.43 27.35
CA ALA A 1147 -9.04 37.69 27.61
C ALA A 1147 -7.76 37.50 28.46
N GLY A 1148 -6.70 38.22 28.09
CA GLY A 1148 -5.39 38.20 28.76
C GLY A 1148 -4.37 37.26 28.13
N GLU A 1149 -3.09 37.48 28.45
CA GLU A 1149 -1.96 36.67 27.94
C GLU A 1149 -1.37 35.77 29.05
N GLY A 1150 -1.54 36.12 30.32
CA GLY A 1150 -1.04 35.34 31.45
C GLY A 1150 -2.01 34.27 31.96
N LYS A 1151 -1.47 33.20 32.57
CA LYS A 1151 -2.22 32.12 33.22
C LYS A 1151 -3.35 32.61 34.11
N GLU A 1152 -3.08 33.58 35.00
CA GLU A 1152 -4.05 34.17 35.92
C GLU A 1152 -5.21 34.89 35.22
N GLU A 1153 -4.95 35.47 34.06
CA GLU A 1153 -5.92 36.21 33.28
C GLU A 1153 -6.79 35.24 32.48
N LYS A 1154 -6.17 34.27 31.80
CA LYS A 1154 -6.84 33.17 31.08
C LYS A 1154 -7.73 32.32 32.00
N VAL A 1155 -7.26 31.95 33.20
CA VAL A 1155 -8.08 31.24 34.20
C VAL A 1155 -9.28 32.09 34.63
N ARG A 1156 -9.07 33.37 34.93
CA ARG A 1156 -10.16 34.28 35.33
C ARG A 1156 -11.20 34.44 34.22
N ALA A 1157 -10.76 34.64 32.99
CA ALA A 1157 -11.63 34.73 31.82
C ALA A 1157 -12.40 33.42 31.57
N LEU A 1158 -11.76 32.26 31.71
CA LEU A 1158 -12.41 30.95 31.60
C LEU A 1158 -13.51 30.79 32.65
N VAL A 1159 -13.21 31.06 33.93
CA VAL A 1159 -14.17 30.94 35.03
C VAL A 1159 -15.31 31.94 34.89
N GLU A 1160 -15.04 33.19 34.48
CA GLU A 1160 -16.09 34.18 34.17
C GLU A 1160 -16.99 33.74 33.01
N GLN A 1161 -16.43 33.20 31.93
CA GLN A 1161 -17.22 32.73 30.77
C GLN A 1161 -18.06 31.49 31.10
N VAL A 1162 -17.50 30.54 31.86
CA VAL A 1162 -18.25 29.37 32.39
C VAL A 1162 -19.34 29.81 33.37
N GLN A 1163 -19.09 30.82 34.20
CA GLN A 1163 -20.07 31.40 35.12
C GLN A 1163 -21.20 32.12 34.38
N GLN A 1164 -20.90 32.88 33.32
CA GLN A 1164 -21.92 33.49 32.46
C GLN A 1164 -22.80 32.44 31.76
N GLN A 1165 -22.26 31.25 31.48
CA GLN A 1165 -23.01 30.10 30.95
C GLN A 1165 -23.76 29.29 32.03
N ASN A 1166 -23.65 29.63 33.32
CA ASN A 1166 -24.14 28.85 34.47
C ASN A 1166 -23.54 27.43 34.60
N ARG A 1167 -22.39 27.14 33.98
CA ARG A 1167 -21.77 25.80 33.92
C ARG A 1167 -20.67 25.57 34.97
N LEU A 1168 -20.65 26.35 36.05
CA LEU A 1168 -19.64 26.25 37.13
C LEU A 1168 -19.61 24.88 37.81
N SER A 1169 -20.75 24.17 37.89
CA SER A 1169 -20.82 22.80 38.43
C SER A 1169 -20.09 21.78 37.56
N GLU A 1170 -20.15 21.91 36.23
CA GLU A 1170 -19.42 21.04 35.29
C GLU A 1170 -17.91 21.25 35.44
N LEU A 1171 -17.46 22.51 35.49
CA LEU A 1171 -16.05 22.84 35.70
C LEU A 1171 -15.54 22.37 37.08
N THR A 1172 -16.36 22.53 38.12
CA THR A 1172 -16.07 22.02 39.48
C THR A 1172 -15.87 20.51 39.47
N GLN A 1173 -16.77 19.78 38.81
CA GLN A 1173 -16.73 18.32 38.74
C GLN A 1173 -15.58 17.83 37.85
N HIS A 1174 -15.26 18.52 36.74
CA HIS A 1174 -14.09 18.22 35.92
C HIS A 1174 -12.77 18.40 36.71
N ILE A 1175 -12.63 19.51 37.45
CA ILE A 1175 -11.47 19.74 38.34
C ILE A 1175 -11.36 18.66 39.42
N GLN A 1176 -12.48 18.23 40.02
CA GLN A 1176 -12.48 17.16 41.03
C GLN A 1176 -12.16 15.78 40.47
N ASN A 1177 -12.55 15.49 39.22
CA ASN A 1177 -12.20 14.25 38.54
C ASN A 1177 -10.69 14.21 38.20
N GLU A 1178 -10.16 15.28 37.62
CA GLU A 1178 -8.74 15.43 37.28
C GLU A 1178 -7.83 15.51 38.52
N ARG A 1179 -8.25 16.24 39.56
CA ARG A 1179 -7.46 16.51 40.76
C ARG A 1179 -8.33 16.34 42.02
N PRO A 1180 -8.57 15.09 42.49
CA PRO A 1180 -9.44 14.81 43.65
C PRO A 1180 -9.02 15.49 44.97
N ASN A 1181 -7.77 15.96 45.05
CA ASN A 1181 -7.20 16.62 46.23
C ASN A 1181 -7.35 18.16 46.20
N ALA A 1182 -7.97 18.75 45.18
CA ALA A 1182 -8.17 20.20 45.10
C ALA A 1182 -9.31 20.68 46.02
N ASP A 1183 -9.00 21.50 47.03
CA ASP A 1183 -9.99 22.05 47.96
C ASP A 1183 -10.82 23.17 47.30
N LEU A 1184 -11.99 22.79 46.77
CA LEU A 1184 -12.95 23.72 46.14
C LEU A 1184 -13.97 24.32 47.12
N GLY A 1185 -13.76 24.19 48.43
CA GLY A 1185 -14.56 24.93 49.42
C GLY A 1185 -16.00 24.45 49.58
N GLY A 1186 -16.19 23.19 50.01
CA GLY A 1186 -17.40 22.79 50.73
C GLY A 1186 -18.71 22.71 49.93
N PHE A 1187 -18.69 22.19 48.71
CA PHE A 1187 -19.90 21.65 48.05
C PHE A 1187 -20.06 20.16 48.36
N GLY A 1188 -20.34 19.85 49.63
CA GLY A 1188 -20.66 18.51 50.11
C GLY A 1188 -21.73 18.59 51.22
N GLU A 1189 -22.69 17.65 51.16
CA GLU A 1189 -23.78 17.45 52.14
C GLU A 1189 -24.82 18.59 52.32
N ALA A 1190 -25.99 18.45 51.66
CA ALA A 1190 -27.26 18.99 52.18
C ALA A 1190 -28.46 18.13 51.71
N LYS A 1191 -29.00 17.37 52.67
CA LYS A 1191 -30.25 16.58 52.70
C LYS A 1191 -31.24 16.67 51.53
#